data_AF-A0A3D1VL96-F1
#
_entry.id   AF-A0A3D1VL96-F1
#
_cell.length_a   1.000
_cell.length_b   1.000
_cell.length_c   1.000
_cell.angle_alpha   90.00
_cell.angle_beta   90.00
_cell.angle_gamma   90.00
#
_symmetry.space_group_name_H-M   'P 1'
#
loop_
_entity.id
_entity.type
_entity.pdbx_description
1 polymer ?
#
loop_
_entity_poly.entity_id
_entity_poly.type
_entity_poly.pdbx_seq_one_letter_code
_entity_poly.pdbx_strand_id
1 'polypeptide(L)'
;MKKTPTRIVAFMLSVMMLAALLPAGMLAWSVSASGSSDFVYVDAINGVDTNTGLSASKAVKTLEKAVELLDDGSDDTMATIYLVGDYLHSISNIAGSSQVVFLNNTRHLCITSADSANRSTLNVAMDAPLGAKKERYYAGAPGFIIQGDMTWDGLDVVLGPDKTVGLTFPVDYKVTGLTFDGVEGTYTYTHAIDTPYYDTFTYSWDSETASVVATPVGSQPYKSIDTLRFLTNAYFEITETATVVKDSSVDPAKDPANQWKTAVGPNGIYMHPAGTNIIRSGVFALIAPYNYSSLSNPKDEDVVILIGGNASIASIRGPYLLRAGVTPVITYILEDLNNGEPNAFTDIFGTGFAKAVALTEPFSAATVNIVVAGTNVTFNSEQLAAATAPGKGTFNVFFDGAGTYKSSLLRNGFYSFHLKGGETATVNPNDLVADGKADVGYAALGVEDGSSFTFSEVLASAKTLKVTSNDSGAWSSKLIPVIHTSQDTILDYLTLDASCASYGSLSYNADTDTVYFISNDCTVNYAAGTTIDSITLPATSGYYGVGTRYTLSSALVGTVLSDGRVFIGWKDSEGTFYQAGDTVILPGLFNVYTAQWGWSSLSNTDVVYLDAIDGLENNNGLTPATAVNTLEKAISLLNGRGKITAGYVYLVKDYSHTVTGSSGGNFTSFPYTRHIILTSYATGKKSLTVDVAAT
;
A
#
# COMPACT_ATOMS: atom_id res chain seq x y z
N MET A 1 0.20 19.24 -16.84
CA MET A 1 -0.05 18.15 -15.86
C MET A 1 1.24 17.39 -15.64
N LYS A 2 1.96 17.70 -14.56
CA LYS A 2 3.09 16.92 -14.03
C LYS A 2 2.92 16.91 -12.50
N LYS A 3 2.47 15.79 -11.95
CA LYS A 3 2.31 15.56 -10.51
C LYS A 3 3.05 14.26 -10.16
N THR A 4 4.37 14.30 -9.98
CA THR A 4 5.17 13.18 -9.40
C THR A 4 6.62 13.64 -9.32
N PRO A 5 7.09 14.11 -8.15
CA PRO A 5 8.04 13.30 -7.37
C PRO A 5 7.91 13.42 -5.84
N THR A 6 7.07 14.33 -5.33
CA THR A 6 7.02 14.70 -3.89
C THR A 6 6.31 13.65 -3.02
N ARG A 7 5.46 12.80 -3.61
CA ARG A 7 4.75 11.73 -2.90
C ARG A 7 5.63 10.52 -2.58
N ILE A 8 6.56 10.15 -3.46
CA ILE A 8 7.41 8.96 -3.32
C ILE A 8 8.40 9.12 -2.16
N VAL A 9 9.01 10.30 -2.00
CA VAL A 9 10.01 10.55 -0.94
C VAL A 9 9.36 10.69 0.43
N ALA A 10 8.20 11.35 0.54
CA ALA A 10 7.45 11.44 1.79
C ALA A 10 6.88 10.06 2.22
N PHE A 11 6.43 9.25 1.26
CA PHE A 11 5.93 7.90 1.50
C PHE A 11 7.03 6.90 1.89
N MET A 12 8.19 6.92 1.22
CA MET A 12 9.34 6.10 1.64
C MET A 12 9.82 6.47 3.05
N LEU A 13 9.74 7.75 3.43
CA LEU A 13 10.07 8.22 4.78
C LEU A 13 9.08 7.71 5.84
N SER A 14 7.77 7.67 5.53
CA SER A 14 6.76 7.10 6.42
C SER A 14 6.94 5.59 6.60
N VAL A 15 7.26 4.86 5.51
CA VAL A 15 7.50 3.41 5.55
C VAL A 15 8.82 3.07 6.26
N MET A 16 9.88 3.88 6.10
CA MET A 16 11.15 3.71 6.82
C MET A 16 11.02 4.10 8.30
N MET A 17 10.25 5.13 8.65
CA MET A 17 9.93 5.43 10.05
C MET A 17 9.07 4.33 10.69
N LEU A 18 8.13 3.74 9.95
CA LEU A 18 7.36 2.59 10.41
C LEU A 18 8.29 1.36 10.61
N ALA A 19 9.20 1.09 9.68
CA ALA A 19 10.17 -0.01 9.76
C ALA A 19 11.22 0.17 10.88
N ALA A 20 11.66 1.41 11.15
CA ALA A 20 12.61 1.73 12.23
C ALA A 20 11.98 1.72 13.64
N LEU A 21 10.65 1.82 13.75
CA LEU A 21 9.91 1.72 15.02
C LEU A 21 9.57 0.27 15.41
N LEU A 22 9.78 -0.70 14.52
CA LEU A 22 9.39 -2.11 14.67
C LEU A 22 10.46 -3.12 15.20
N PRO A 23 11.72 -2.79 15.57
CA PRO A 23 12.64 -3.79 16.15
C PRO A 23 12.30 -4.27 17.56
N ALA A 24 11.16 -3.87 18.13
CA ALA A 24 10.68 -4.40 19.39
C ALA A 24 9.17 -4.58 19.30
N GLY A 25 8.70 -5.82 19.47
CA GLY A 25 7.35 -6.02 19.98
C GLY A 25 7.14 -5.12 21.19
N MET A 26 5.93 -4.53 21.29
CA MET A 26 5.50 -3.55 22.30
C MET A 26 5.78 -2.06 21.98
N LEU A 27 4.84 -1.45 21.26
CA LEU A 27 4.30 -0.16 21.71
C LEU A 27 2.80 -0.32 21.87
N ALA A 28 2.38 -0.58 23.11
CA ALA A 28 0.99 -0.45 23.53
C ALA A 28 0.56 1.01 23.27
N TRP A 29 -0.26 1.21 22.24
CA TRP A 29 -1.03 2.45 22.08
C TRP A 29 -2.43 2.28 22.66
N SER A 30 -2.89 3.41 23.21
CA SER A 30 -3.88 3.59 24.25
C SER A 30 -5.25 2.95 23.98
N VAL A 31 -5.82 2.39 25.05
CA VAL A 31 -7.23 2.04 25.23
C VAL A 31 -8.12 3.16 24.70
N SER A 32 -8.85 2.89 23.61
CA SER A 32 -9.99 3.72 23.24
C SER A 32 -11.15 3.42 24.19
N ALA A 33 -11.66 4.47 24.82
CA ALA A 33 -12.85 4.39 25.66
C ALA A 33 -14.09 4.49 24.77
N SER A 34 -14.40 3.44 23.97
CA SER A 34 -15.74 3.24 23.41
C SER A 34 -15.96 1.82 22.86
N GLY A 35 -16.33 0.87 23.73
CA GLY A 35 -17.24 -0.23 23.39
C GLY A 35 -16.80 -1.36 22.44
N SER A 36 -15.83 -1.18 21.53
CA SER A 36 -15.21 -2.27 20.74
C SER A 36 -13.88 -2.67 21.38
N SER A 37 -13.65 -3.98 21.54
CA SER A 37 -12.35 -4.49 21.99
C SER A 37 -11.39 -4.51 20.82
N ASP A 38 -10.18 -3.95 20.99
CA ASP A 38 -9.13 -4.00 19.97
C ASP A 38 -8.49 -5.40 19.82
N PHE A 39 -9.08 -6.42 20.45
CA PHE A 39 -8.60 -7.80 20.37
C PHE A 39 -9.72 -8.84 20.52
N VAL A 40 -9.47 -10.03 19.98
CA VAL A 40 -10.33 -11.22 20.12
C VAL A 40 -9.47 -12.49 20.24
N TYR A 41 -9.85 -13.40 21.15
CA TYR A 41 -9.28 -14.74 21.26
C TYR A 41 -10.06 -15.76 20.41
N VAL A 42 -9.33 -16.63 19.70
CA VAL A 42 -9.87 -17.71 18.86
C VAL A 42 -9.35 -19.06 19.34
N ASP A 43 -10.26 -20.01 19.55
CA ASP A 43 -9.94 -21.41 19.90
C ASP A 43 -10.84 -22.33 19.06
N ALA A 44 -10.25 -23.02 18.08
CA ALA A 44 -10.99 -23.93 17.19
C ALA A 44 -11.60 -25.13 17.93
N ILE A 45 -11.03 -25.53 19.07
CA ILE A 45 -11.37 -26.73 19.82
C ILE A 45 -12.43 -26.41 20.88
N ASN A 46 -12.17 -25.44 21.75
CA ASN A 46 -13.02 -25.11 22.90
C ASN A 46 -13.86 -23.84 22.71
N GLY A 47 -13.59 -23.06 21.67
CA GLY A 47 -14.31 -21.82 21.39
C GLY A 47 -15.74 -22.05 20.92
N VAL A 48 -16.57 -21.01 21.07
CA VAL A 48 -17.96 -20.98 20.61
C VAL A 48 -18.26 -19.59 20.04
N ASP A 49 -18.81 -19.50 18.83
CA ASP A 49 -19.04 -18.22 18.14
C ASP A 49 -20.11 -17.32 18.78
N THR A 50 -20.82 -17.81 19.80
CA THR A 50 -21.68 -16.98 20.65
C THR A 50 -20.91 -16.28 21.77
N ASN A 51 -19.62 -16.57 21.96
CA ASN A 51 -18.79 -15.91 22.95
C ASN A 51 -18.38 -14.50 22.50
N THR A 52 -17.94 -13.69 23.48
CA THR A 52 -17.49 -12.32 23.23
C THR A 52 -16.04 -12.22 22.75
N GLY A 53 -15.25 -13.28 22.87
CA GLY A 53 -13.84 -13.27 22.44
C GLY A 53 -12.88 -12.49 23.35
N LEU A 54 -13.34 -11.96 24.49
CA LEU A 54 -12.55 -11.05 25.34
C LEU A 54 -11.55 -11.74 26.29
N SER A 55 -11.50 -13.08 26.28
CA SER A 55 -10.51 -13.86 27.02
C SER A 55 -10.34 -15.22 26.37
N ALA A 56 -9.21 -15.91 26.62
CA ALA A 56 -8.98 -17.27 26.13
C ALA A 56 -10.09 -18.25 26.58
N SER A 57 -10.61 -18.12 27.80
CA SER A 57 -11.73 -18.94 28.31
C SER A 57 -13.10 -18.60 27.71
N LYS A 58 -13.20 -17.49 26.99
CA LYS A 58 -14.37 -17.03 26.25
C LYS A 58 -14.00 -16.77 24.79
N ALA A 59 -13.09 -17.57 24.24
CA ALA A 59 -12.68 -17.48 22.85
C ALA A 59 -13.84 -17.80 21.89
N VAL A 60 -13.87 -17.13 20.75
CA VAL A 60 -14.76 -17.53 19.64
C VAL A 60 -14.17 -18.75 18.92
N LYS A 61 -14.99 -19.46 18.15
CA LYS A 61 -14.56 -20.68 17.48
C LYS A 61 -13.87 -20.40 16.15
N THR A 62 -14.30 -19.36 15.43
CA THR A 62 -13.89 -19.10 14.05
C THR A 62 -13.18 -17.75 13.87
N LEU A 63 -12.27 -17.68 12.90
CA LEU A 63 -11.66 -16.42 12.46
C LEU A 63 -12.70 -15.46 11.89
N GLU A 64 -13.69 -15.95 11.14
CA GLU A 64 -14.78 -15.14 10.61
C GLU A 64 -15.55 -14.42 11.73
N LYS A 65 -15.83 -15.13 12.83
CA LYS A 65 -16.47 -14.51 13.98
C LYS A 65 -15.57 -13.48 14.66
N ALA A 66 -14.27 -13.76 14.74
CA ALA A 66 -13.31 -12.80 15.28
C ALA A 66 -13.27 -11.52 14.45
N VAL A 67 -13.24 -11.62 13.12
CA VAL A 67 -13.32 -10.47 12.22
C VAL A 67 -14.64 -9.71 12.42
N GLU A 68 -15.79 -10.39 12.47
CA GLU A 68 -17.09 -9.75 12.71
C GLU A 68 -17.13 -8.92 14.02
N LEU A 69 -16.48 -9.40 15.08
CA LEU A 69 -16.41 -8.70 16.36
C LEU A 69 -15.44 -7.51 16.36
N LEU A 70 -14.46 -7.50 15.45
CA LEU A 70 -13.41 -6.48 15.34
C LEU A 70 -13.68 -5.43 14.27
N ASP A 71 -14.44 -5.79 13.22
CA ASP A 71 -14.72 -4.96 12.05
C ASP A 71 -15.90 -4.02 12.35
N ASP A 72 -15.60 -2.91 13.03
CA ASP A 72 -16.56 -1.82 13.32
C ASP A 72 -16.62 -0.75 12.20
N GLY A 73 -15.88 -0.96 11.11
CA GLY A 73 -15.75 -0.03 9.99
C GLY A 73 -14.72 1.09 10.20
N SER A 74 -13.94 1.04 11.28
CA SER A 74 -12.81 1.94 11.54
C SER A 74 -11.54 1.49 10.81
N ASP A 75 -10.89 2.41 10.10
CA ASP A 75 -9.60 2.22 9.42
C ASP A 75 -8.39 2.72 10.25
N ASP A 76 -8.62 3.39 11.37
CA ASP A 76 -7.57 4.16 12.07
C ASP A 76 -6.75 3.35 13.11
N THR A 77 -7.16 2.13 13.50
CA THR A 77 -6.45 1.35 14.54
C THR A 77 -6.33 -0.14 14.23
N MET A 78 -5.14 -0.71 14.44
CA MET A 78 -4.89 -2.15 14.35
C MET A 78 -5.66 -2.92 15.44
N ALA A 79 -6.28 -4.04 15.07
CA ALA A 79 -6.90 -4.99 15.98
C ALA A 79 -6.16 -6.33 15.98
N THR A 80 -6.17 -7.04 17.12
CA THR A 80 -5.39 -8.27 17.30
C THR A 80 -6.26 -9.51 17.50
N ILE A 81 -6.02 -10.56 16.72
CA ILE A 81 -6.60 -11.89 16.88
C ILE A 81 -5.56 -12.81 17.55
N TYR A 82 -5.87 -13.30 18.74
CA TYR A 82 -5.04 -14.22 19.50
C TYR A 82 -5.49 -15.67 19.32
N LEU A 83 -4.67 -16.50 18.68
CA LEU A 83 -4.90 -17.95 18.59
C LEU A 83 -4.51 -18.62 19.91
N VAL A 84 -5.47 -19.25 20.58
CA VAL A 84 -5.24 -19.97 21.85
C VAL A 84 -4.45 -21.29 21.63
N GLY A 85 -4.51 -21.83 20.41
CA GLY A 85 -3.76 -22.98 19.96
C GLY A 85 -3.81 -23.09 18.43
N ASP A 86 -3.36 -24.24 17.90
CA ASP A 86 -3.39 -24.49 16.46
C ASP A 86 -4.79 -24.30 15.86
N TYR A 87 -4.85 -23.64 14.72
CA TYR A 87 -6.09 -23.30 14.03
C TYR A 87 -6.05 -23.79 12.59
N LEU A 88 -7.11 -24.48 12.15
CA LEU A 88 -7.32 -24.87 10.76
C LEU A 88 -8.35 -23.93 10.13
N HIS A 89 -7.90 -23.09 9.21
CA HIS A 89 -8.75 -22.26 8.37
C HIS A 89 -8.99 -22.93 7.02
N SER A 90 -10.20 -23.45 6.80
CA SER A 90 -10.54 -24.13 5.55
C SER A 90 -11.26 -23.16 4.61
N ILE A 91 -10.64 -22.87 3.47
CA ILE A 91 -11.20 -21.98 2.45
C ILE A 91 -11.77 -22.81 1.32
N SER A 92 -13.10 -22.79 1.22
CA SER A 92 -13.81 -23.38 0.09
C SER A 92 -13.78 -22.43 -1.11
N ASN A 93 -13.48 -22.96 -2.28
CA ASN A 93 -13.48 -22.16 -3.49
C ASN A 93 -14.92 -21.95 -4.00
N ILE A 94 -15.18 -20.75 -4.54
CA ILE A 94 -16.41 -20.47 -5.25
C ILE A 94 -16.34 -21.14 -6.63
N ALA A 95 -17.35 -21.92 -6.99
CA ALA A 95 -17.41 -22.64 -8.25
C ALA A 95 -17.04 -21.75 -9.46
N GLY A 96 -15.99 -22.12 -10.19
CA GLY A 96 -15.51 -21.39 -11.38
C GLY A 96 -14.43 -20.33 -11.13
N SER A 97 -14.07 -20.02 -9.88
CA SER A 97 -12.96 -19.11 -9.55
C SER A 97 -11.61 -19.83 -9.49
N SER A 98 -10.53 -19.19 -9.92
CA SER A 98 -9.15 -19.64 -9.68
C SER A 98 -8.51 -19.00 -8.44
N GLN A 99 -9.30 -18.25 -7.66
CA GLN A 99 -8.87 -17.42 -6.56
C GLN A 99 -9.69 -17.69 -5.30
N VAL A 100 -9.02 -17.65 -4.15
CA VAL A 100 -9.59 -17.80 -2.82
C VAL A 100 -9.20 -16.59 -1.96
N VAL A 101 -10.14 -16.05 -1.21
CA VAL A 101 -9.91 -14.93 -0.29
C VAL A 101 -9.70 -15.50 1.12
N PHE A 102 -8.67 -15.04 1.83
CA PHE A 102 -8.36 -15.51 3.17
C PHE A 102 -9.40 -15.04 4.19
N LEU A 103 -9.46 -13.72 4.39
CA LEU A 103 -10.41 -13.00 5.22
C LEU A 103 -10.73 -11.69 4.49
N ASN A 104 -11.93 -11.17 4.71
CA ASN A 104 -12.32 -9.85 4.24
C ASN A 104 -12.54 -8.97 5.46
N ASN A 105 -11.79 -7.88 5.56
CA ASN A 105 -11.80 -6.95 6.69
C ASN A 105 -11.60 -5.52 6.19
N THR A 106 -12.19 -4.56 6.88
CA THR A 106 -11.95 -3.12 6.62
C THR A 106 -10.92 -2.52 7.56
N ARG A 107 -10.78 -3.10 8.76
CA ARG A 107 -9.79 -2.74 9.77
C ARG A 107 -8.45 -3.46 9.57
N HIS A 108 -7.32 -2.86 9.99
CA HIS A 108 -6.02 -3.56 10.03
C HIS A 108 -6.03 -4.68 11.08
N LEU A 109 -5.81 -5.93 10.67
CA LEU A 109 -5.79 -7.10 11.55
C LEU A 109 -4.38 -7.65 11.77
N CYS A 110 -3.98 -7.84 13.02
CA CYS A 110 -2.81 -8.62 13.41
C CYS A 110 -3.26 -10.00 13.93
N ILE A 111 -2.81 -11.08 13.31
CA ILE A 111 -3.03 -12.44 13.82
C ILE A 111 -1.76 -12.88 14.54
N THR A 112 -1.90 -13.39 15.77
CA THR A 112 -0.78 -13.84 16.59
C THR A 112 -1.16 -14.97 17.55
N SER A 113 -0.16 -15.61 18.16
CA SER A 113 -0.35 -16.63 19.21
C SER A 113 -0.73 -15.96 20.54
N ALA A 114 -1.68 -16.54 21.27
CA ALA A 114 -2.03 -16.09 22.62
C ALA A 114 -0.89 -16.35 23.64
N ASP A 115 -0.12 -17.42 23.42
CA ASP A 115 1.07 -17.76 24.20
C ASP A 115 2.32 -17.54 23.35
N SER A 116 3.08 -16.50 23.66
CA SER A 116 4.32 -16.19 22.94
C SER A 116 5.43 -17.23 23.16
N ALA A 117 5.34 -18.07 24.20
CA ALA A 117 6.29 -19.14 24.45
C ALA A 117 5.98 -20.40 23.61
N ASN A 118 4.72 -20.58 23.21
CA ASN A 118 4.24 -21.73 22.43
C ASN A 118 3.49 -21.22 21.20
N ARG A 119 4.21 -21.02 20.10
CA ARG A 119 3.61 -20.52 18.86
C ARG A 119 2.52 -21.47 18.36
N SER A 120 1.36 -20.89 18.08
CA SER A 120 0.25 -21.58 17.42
C SER A 120 0.51 -21.69 15.92
N THR A 121 0.03 -22.78 15.33
CA THR A 121 0.06 -22.99 13.89
C THR A 121 -1.26 -22.55 13.26
N LEU A 122 -1.22 -21.58 12.35
CA LEU A 122 -2.33 -21.27 11.45
C LEU A 122 -2.19 -22.09 10.17
N ASN A 123 -2.96 -23.18 10.09
CA ASN A 123 -3.07 -24.00 8.90
C ASN A 123 -4.14 -23.43 7.98
N VAL A 124 -3.75 -22.87 6.84
CA VAL A 124 -4.68 -22.40 5.81
C VAL A 124 -4.82 -23.51 4.76
N ALA A 125 -5.94 -24.21 4.82
CA ALA A 125 -6.31 -25.30 3.92
C ALA A 125 -7.15 -24.77 2.76
N MET A 126 -6.74 -25.05 1.53
CA MET A 126 -7.40 -24.57 0.32
C MET A 126 -8.01 -25.72 -0.49
N ASP A 127 -9.31 -25.65 -0.76
CA ASP A 127 -10.00 -26.56 -1.68
C ASP A 127 -9.84 -26.06 -3.13
N ALA A 128 -8.72 -26.39 -3.78
CA ALA A 128 -8.29 -25.74 -5.02
C ALA A 128 -9.14 -26.10 -6.27
N PRO A 129 -9.37 -25.17 -7.22
CA PRO A 129 -10.27 -25.32 -8.37
C PRO A 129 -9.92 -26.45 -9.34
N LEU A 130 -10.94 -27.19 -9.79
CA LEU A 130 -10.87 -28.05 -10.98
C LEU A 130 -10.77 -27.17 -12.23
N GLY A 131 -9.57 -27.07 -12.81
CA GLY A 131 -9.44 -26.59 -14.19
C GLY A 131 -10.09 -27.58 -15.15
N ALA A 132 -10.94 -27.10 -16.06
CA ALA A 132 -11.76 -27.93 -16.95
C ALA A 132 -11.01 -28.68 -18.08
N LYS A 133 -9.75 -29.11 -17.90
CA LYS A 133 -9.02 -29.85 -18.94
C LYS A 133 -8.31 -31.09 -18.42
N LYS A 134 -8.36 -32.14 -19.26
CA LYS A 134 -7.93 -33.54 -19.12
C LYS A 134 -6.48 -33.82 -18.66
N GLU A 135 -5.69 -32.83 -18.27
CA GLU A 135 -4.29 -32.98 -17.86
C GLU A 135 -4.21 -32.97 -16.32
N ARG A 136 -4.50 -34.14 -15.75
CA ARG A 136 -4.81 -34.44 -14.34
C ARG A 136 -3.69 -34.26 -13.29
N TYR A 137 -2.66 -33.45 -13.53
CA TYR A 137 -1.62 -33.18 -12.52
C TYR A 137 -1.30 -31.70 -12.30
N TYR A 138 -1.95 -30.81 -13.07
CA TYR A 138 -1.77 -29.37 -12.90
C TYR A 138 -2.91 -28.79 -12.07
N ALA A 139 -2.68 -28.62 -10.78
CA ALA A 139 -3.39 -27.57 -10.05
C ALA A 139 -2.93 -26.23 -10.64
N GLY A 140 -3.78 -25.59 -11.46
CA GLY A 140 -3.55 -24.22 -11.89
C GLY A 140 -3.27 -23.36 -10.65
N ALA A 141 -2.15 -22.63 -10.65
CA ALA A 141 -1.65 -21.89 -9.49
C ALA A 141 -2.76 -21.06 -8.83
N PRO A 142 -3.34 -21.53 -7.69
CA PRO A 142 -4.46 -20.83 -7.08
C PRO A 142 -3.96 -19.48 -6.56
N GLY A 143 -4.78 -18.44 -6.76
CA GLY A 143 -4.54 -17.13 -6.18
C GLY A 143 -5.10 -17.08 -4.77
N PHE A 144 -4.24 -17.00 -3.76
CA PHE A 144 -4.59 -16.73 -2.38
C PHE A 144 -4.53 -15.22 -2.13
N ILE A 145 -5.67 -14.61 -1.82
CA ILE A 145 -5.81 -13.16 -1.70
C ILE A 145 -5.93 -12.76 -0.22
N ILE A 146 -5.03 -11.89 0.22
CA ILE A 146 -5.20 -11.10 1.44
C ILE A 146 -5.96 -9.82 1.05
N GLN A 147 -7.14 -9.63 1.65
CA GLN A 147 -7.93 -8.41 1.51
C GLN A 147 -7.81 -7.57 2.78
N GLY A 148 -7.59 -6.26 2.61
CA GLY A 148 -7.44 -5.34 3.74
C GLY A 148 -6.06 -5.41 4.39
N ASP A 149 -5.81 -4.50 5.31
CA ASP A 149 -4.51 -4.40 5.97
C ASP A 149 -4.33 -5.56 6.95
N MET A 150 -3.19 -6.26 6.88
CA MET A 150 -2.97 -7.46 7.68
C MET A 150 -1.53 -7.68 8.10
N THR A 151 -1.33 -8.13 9.34
CA THR A 151 -0.03 -8.54 9.91
C THR A 151 -0.12 -9.97 10.43
N TRP A 152 0.88 -10.79 10.12
CA TRP A 152 1.12 -12.09 10.76
C TRP A 152 2.34 -12.01 11.65
N ASP A 153 2.14 -12.24 12.96
CA ASP A 153 3.17 -12.06 13.99
C ASP A 153 3.22 -13.22 14.98
N GLY A 154 4.40 -13.71 15.34
CA GLY A 154 4.57 -14.66 16.44
C GLY A 154 3.82 -15.99 16.28
N LEU A 155 3.58 -16.46 15.05
CA LEU A 155 2.87 -17.70 14.75
C LEU A 155 3.46 -18.46 13.56
N ASP A 156 3.17 -19.74 13.44
CA ASP A 156 3.60 -20.57 12.31
C ASP A 156 2.47 -20.69 11.27
N VAL A 157 2.66 -20.16 10.07
CA VAL A 157 1.66 -20.22 8.98
C VAL A 157 2.01 -21.32 8.00
N VAL A 158 1.07 -22.25 7.81
CA VAL A 158 1.20 -23.35 6.86
C VAL A 158 0.12 -23.22 5.78
N LEU A 159 0.55 -22.98 4.54
CA LEU A 159 -0.34 -22.83 3.39
C LEU A 159 -0.35 -24.12 2.58
N GLY A 160 -1.51 -24.78 2.48
CA GLY A 160 -1.57 -26.12 1.88
C GLY A 160 -2.94 -26.49 1.32
N PRO A 161 -3.04 -27.66 0.65
CA PRO A 161 -4.32 -28.18 0.22
C PRO A 161 -5.17 -28.58 1.43
N ASP A 162 -6.49 -28.53 1.26
CA ASP A 162 -7.39 -29.14 2.24
C ASP A 162 -7.31 -30.67 2.15
N LYS A 163 -6.64 -31.28 3.14
CA LYS A 163 -6.46 -32.74 3.23
C LYS A 163 -7.73 -33.47 3.66
N THR A 164 -8.79 -32.75 4.06
CA THR A 164 -10.09 -33.34 4.35
C THR A 164 -10.91 -33.59 3.07
N VAL A 165 -10.49 -32.98 1.96
CA VAL A 165 -11.13 -33.12 0.64
C VAL A 165 -10.32 -34.07 -0.25
N GLY A 166 -10.77 -35.32 -0.34
CA GLY A 166 -10.14 -36.32 -1.19
C GLY A 166 -10.49 -36.19 -2.68
N LEU A 167 -9.63 -36.72 -3.56
CA LEU A 167 -9.82 -36.66 -5.01
C LEU A 167 -11.00 -37.53 -5.47
N THR A 168 -11.74 -37.06 -6.47
CA THR A 168 -12.80 -37.81 -7.16
C THR A 168 -12.49 -37.99 -8.64
N PHE A 169 -13.16 -38.92 -9.30
CA PHE A 169 -13.08 -39.08 -10.75
C PHE A 169 -13.73 -37.87 -11.46
N PRO A 170 -13.02 -37.08 -12.28
CA PRO A 170 -13.58 -35.88 -12.90
C PRO A 170 -14.45 -36.16 -14.14
N VAL A 171 -14.46 -37.41 -14.59
CA VAL A 171 -15.29 -37.95 -15.68
C VAL A 171 -15.41 -39.45 -15.49
N ASP A 172 -16.41 -40.07 -16.10
CA ASP A 172 -16.52 -41.52 -16.18
C ASP A 172 -15.22 -42.15 -16.71
N TYR A 173 -14.64 -43.05 -15.93
CA TYR A 173 -13.41 -43.77 -16.28
C TYR A 173 -13.69 -45.26 -16.39
N LYS A 174 -13.48 -45.80 -17.59
CA LYS A 174 -13.74 -47.22 -17.90
C LYS A 174 -12.47 -48.04 -17.78
N VAL A 175 -12.54 -49.10 -16.99
CA VAL A 175 -11.53 -50.16 -16.91
C VAL A 175 -12.05 -51.37 -17.65
N THR A 176 -11.40 -51.73 -18.75
CA THR A 176 -11.79 -52.85 -19.63
C THR A 176 -10.79 -53.99 -19.49
N GLY A 177 -11.18 -55.21 -19.87
CA GLY A 177 -10.24 -56.34 -19.92
C GLY A 177 -10.16 -57.15 -18.62
N LEU A 178 -11.10 -56.97 -17.69
CA LEU A 178 -11.09 -57.65 -16.41
C LEU A 178 -11.55 -59.11 -16.55
N THR A 179 -10.83 -60.04 -15.94
CA THR A 179 -11.15 -61.47 -15.92
C THR A 179 -11.20 -61.98 -14.48
N PHE A 180 -12.17 -62.83 -14.16
CA PHE A 180 -12.38 -63.36 -12.82
C PHE A 180 -12.42 -64.89 -12.86
N ASP A 181 -11.68 -65.54 -11.95
CA ASP A 181 -11.63 -67.00 -11.87
C ASP A 181 -13.01 -67.59 -11.61
N GLY A 182 -13.38 -68.62 -12.38
CA GLY A 182 -14.67 -69.31 -12.26
C GLY A 182 -15.85 -68.65 -12.98
N VAL A 183 -15.63 -67.53 -13.70
CA VAL A 183 -16.65 -66.87 -14.52
C VAL A 183 -16.15 -66.69 -15.96
N GLU A 184 -16.91 -67.16 -16.95
CA GLU A 184 -16.52 -67.05 -18.36
C GLU A 184 -16.75 -65.62 -18.88
N GLY A 185 -15.73 -64.99 -19.48
CA GLY A 185 -15.85 -63.69 -20.17
C GLY A 185 -14.82 -62.63 -19.77
N THR A 186 -14.87 -61.49 -20.47
CA THR A 186 -14.09 -60.28 -20.18
C THR A 186 -15.03 -59.15 -19.82
N TYR A 187 -14.75 -58.48 -18.71
CA TYR A 187 -15.65 -57.51 -18.11
C TYR A 187 -15.10 -56.08 -18.14
N THR A 188 -16.00 -55.12 -17.97
CA THR A 188 -15.70 -53.70 -17.86
C THR A 188 -16.32 -53.15 -16.59
N TYR A 189 -15.57 -52.31 -15.87
CA TYR A 189 -16.08 -51.52 -14.77
C TYR A 189 -15.99 -50.03 -15.12
N THR A 190 -16.99 -49.23 -14.76
CA THR A 190 -16.97 -47.78 -14.96
C THR A 190 -16.97 -47.11 -13.59
N HIS A 191 -15.88 -46.41 -13.26
CA HIS A 191 -15.89 -45.42 -12.19
C HIS A 191 -16.65 -44.21 -12.69
N ALA A 192 -17.80 -43.90 -12.09
CA ALA A 192 -18.60 -42.75 -12.51
C ALA A 192 -17.90 -41.43 -12.12
N ILE A 193 -18.24 -40.34 -12.80
CA ILE A 193 -17.87 -39.00 -12.34
C ILE A 193 -18.25 -38.80 -10.86
N ASP A 194 -17.43 -38.03 -10.14
CA ASP A 194 -17.56 -37.67 -8.72
C ASP A 194 -17.42 -38.83 -7.71
N THR A 195 -17.16 -40.07 -8.14
CA THR A 195 -16.82 -41.15 -7.20
C THR A 195 -15.42 -40.94 -6.60
N PRO A 196 -15.18 -41.32 -5.33
CA PRO A 196 -13.84 -41.25 -4.73
C PRO A 196 -12.78 -41.97 -5.55
N TYR A 197 -11.66 -41.31 -5.79
CA TYR A 197 -10.50 -41.85 -6.52
C TYR A 197 -9.48 -42.43 -5.54
N TYR A 198 -8.89 -43.57 -5.88
CA TYR A 198 -7.78 -44.18 -5.15
C TYR A 198 -6.73 -44.63 -6.17
N ASP A 199 -5.45 -44.60 -5.80
CA ASP A 199 -4.35 -44.97 -6.71
C ASP A 199 -4.42 -46.43 -7.15
N THR A 200 -5.10 -47.28 -6.38
CA THR A 200 -5.25 -48.69 -6.68
C THR A 200 -6.65 -49.16 -6.32
N PHE A 201 -7.23 -49.95 -7.22
CA PHE A 201 -8.47 -50.69 -7.00
C PHE A 201 -8.22 -52.16 -7.27
N THR A 202 -8.73 -53.02 -6.41
CA THR A 202 -8.90 -54.45 -6.70
C THR A 202 -10.30 -54.66 -7.25
N TYR A 203 -10.40 -55.51 -8.28
CA TYR A 203 -11.68 -55.85 -8.89
C TYR A 203 -12.01 -57.28 -8.53
N SER A 204 -13.26 -57.52 -8.14
CA SER A 204 -13.79 -58.86 -7.87
C SER A 204 -15.16 -59.03 -8.51
N TRP A 205 -15.53 -60.27 -8.80
CA TRP A 205 -16.88 -60.60 -9.24
C TRP A 205 -17.79 -60.80 -8.03
N ASP A 206 -18.93 -60.09 -8.01
CA ASP A 206 -20.01 -60.35 -7.06
C ASP A 206 -21.03 -61.28 -7.72
N SER A 207 -21.10 -62.52 -7.22
CA SER A 207 -22.01 -63.55 -7.71
C SER A 207 -23.48 -63.30 -7.37
N GLU A 208 -23.78 -62.52 -6.32
CA GLU A 208 -25.16 -62.23 -5.92
C GLU A 208 -25.79 -61.18 -6.82
N THR A 209 -25.02 -60.16 -7.20
CA THR A 209 -25.48 -59.08 -8.09
C THR A 209 -25.10 -59.30 -9.56
N ALA A 210 -24.33 -60.36 -9.86
CA ALA A 210 -23.77 -60.66 -11.17
C ALA A 210 -23.06 -59.45 -11.81
N SER A 211 -22.21 -58.78 -11.01
CA SER A 211 -21.56 -57.54 -11.41
C SER A 211 -20.10 -57.46 -10.95
N VAL A 212 -19.32 -56.59 -11.60
CA VAL A 212 -17.96 -56.29 -11.15
C VAL A 212 -18.02 -55.28 -10.02
N VAL A 213 -17.35 -55.59 -8.91
CA VAL A 213 -17.16 -54.68 -7.78
C VAL A 213 -15.73 -54.20 -7.77
N ALA A 214 -15.54 -52.89 -7.62
CA ALA A 214 -14.23 -52.28 -7.40
C ALA A 214 -14.09 -51.96 -5.91
N THR A 215 -13.05 -52.50 -5.27
CA THR A 215 -12.70 -52.20 -3.88
C THR A 215 -11.45 -51.31 -3.85
N PRO A 216 -11.50 -50.13 -3.21
CA PRO A 216 -10.32 -49.28 -3.10
C PRO A 216 -9.26 -49.92 -2.21
N VAL A 217 -7.99 -49.69 -2.55
CA VAL A 217 -6.84 -50.11 -1.74
C VAL A 217 -6.03 -48.89 -1.34
N GLY A 218 -5.84 -48.69 -0.04
CA GLY A 218 -5.09 -47.56 0.51
C GLY A 218 -5.95 -46.34 0.83
N SER A 219 -5.29 -45.22 1.12
CA SER A 219 -5.94 -43.95 1.43
C SER A 219 -6.31 -43.20 0.16
N GLN A 220 -7.39 -42.41 0.23
CA GLN A 220 -7.77 -41.50 -0.85
C GLN A 220 -6.71 -40.38 -0.94
N PRO A 221 -6.07 -40.16 -2.10
CA PRO A 221 -5.17 -39.04 -2.29
C PRO A 221 -5.93 -37.71 -2.28
N TYR A 222 -5.19 -36.63 -2.05
CA TYR A 222 -5.67 -35.26 -2.06
C TYR A 222 -4.85 -34.44 -3.06
N LYS A 223 -5.39 -33.30 -3.47
CA LYS A 223 -4.74 -32.48 -4.50
C LYS A 223 -3.47 -31.83 -3.96
N SER A 224 -2.33 -31.99 -4.63
CA SER A 224 -1.13 -31.22 -4.31
C SER A 224 -1.22 -29.79 -4.85
N ILE A 225 -0.70 -28.82 -4.09
CA ILE A 225 -0.41 -27.48 -4.60
C ILE A 225 1.07 -27.50 -4.99
N ASP A 226 1.44 -27.30 -6.26
CA ASP A 226 2.86 -27.22 -6.65
C ASP A 226 3.39 -25.78 -6.57
N THR A 227 2.55 -24.81 -6.93
CA THR A 227 2.83 -23.37 -6.93
C THR A 227 1.66 -22.62 -6.30
N LEU A 228 1.94 -21.71 -5.37
CA LEU A 228 0.94 -20.83 -4.76
C LEU A 228 1.18 -19.37 -5.19
N ARG A 229 0.15 -18.68 -5.66
CA ARG A 229 0.20 -17.23 -5.90
C ARG A 229 -0.39 -16.52 -4.69
N PHE A 230 0.43 -15.72 -4.02
CA PHE A 230 0.06 -14.95 -2.84
C PHE A 230 -0.18 -13.50 -3.28
N LEU A 231 -1.41 -13.01 -3.24
CA LEU A 231 -1.79 -11.69 -3.72
C LEU A 231 -2.20 -10.80 -2.54
N THR A 232 -1.66 -9.60 -2.48
CA THR A 232 -2.07 -8.58 -1.51
C THR A 232 -2.71 -7.41 -2.25
N ASN A 233 -3.70 -6.75 -1.63
CA ASN A 233 -4.38 -5.59 -2.21
C ASN A 233 -4.23 -4.30 -1.38
N ALA A 234 -3.56 -4.38 -0.23
CA ALA A 234 -3.41 -3.33 0.77
C ALA A 234 -2.10 -3.56 1.58
N TYR A 235 -1.97 -2.95 2.77
CA TYR A 235 -0.80 -3.19 3.63
C TYR A 235 -0.73 -4.66 4.05
N PHE A 236 0.45 -5.26 3.93
CA PHE A 236 0.67 -6.62 4.41
C PHE A 236 2.02 -6.79 5.07
N GLU A 237 2.05 -7.42 6.24
CA GLU A 237 3.26 -7.65 7.00
C GLU A 237 3.38 -9.10 7.47
N ILE A 238 4.58 -9.66 7.32
CA ILE A 238 5.04 -10.86 8.01
C ILE A 238 6.22 -10.43 8.87
N THR A 239 6.07 -10.50 10.19
CA THR A 239 7.14 -10.14 11.12
C THR A 239 8.24 -11.21 11.16
N GLU A 240 9.37 -10.89 11.78
CA GLU A 240 10.49 -11.82 11.92
C GLU A 240 10.21 -13.02 12.86
N THR A 241 9.21 -12.89 13.72
CA THR A 241 8.85 -13.90 14.74
C THR A 241 7.85 -14.93 14.21
N ALA A 242 7.14 -14.59 13.13
CA ALA A 242 6.27 -15.49 12.39
C ALA A 242 7.08 -16.42 11.47
N THR A 243 6.45 -17.48 10.97
CA THR A 243 6.96 -18.26 9.83
C THR A 243 5.88 -18.43 8.80
N VAL A 244 6.25 -18.47 7.52
CA VAL A 244 5.34 -18.79 6.42
C VAL A 244 5.97 -19.85 5.56
N VAL A 245 5.34 -21.02 5.56
CA VAL A 245 5.76 -22.15 4.75
C VAL A 245 4.60 -22.69 3.94
N LYS A 246 4.93 -23.20 2.76
CA LYS A 246 4.00 -24.00 1.99
C LYS A 246 4.10 -25.45 2.46
N ASP A 247 2.95 -26.09 2.67
CA ASP A 247 2.91 -27.53 2.88
C ASP A 247 3.47 -28.25 1.63
N SER A 248 4.61 -28.92 1.84
CA SER A 248 5.35 -29.66 0.82
C SER A 248 5.12 -31.16 0.89
N SER A 249 4.21 -31.62 1.76
CA SER A 249 3.79 -33.02 1.77
C SER A 249 3.26 -33.40 0.39
N VAL A 250 4.06 -34.21 -0.30
CA VAL A 250 3.81 -34.65 -1.66
C VAL A 250 2.82 -35.79 -1.63
N ASP A 251 1.85 -35.76 -2.55
CA ASP A 251 1.18 -36.98 -2.97
C ASP A 251 2.24 -37.93 -3.58
N PRO A 252 2.42 -39.15 -3.04
CA PRO A 252 3.37 -40.12 -3.55
C PRO A 252 3.10 -40.58 -5.00
N ALA A 253 1.95 -40.27 -5.60
CA ALA A 253 1.55 -40.68 -6.95
C ALA A 253 2.11 -39.80 -8.11
N LYS A 254 3.23 -39.07 -7.90
CA LYS A 254 3.84 -38.25 -8.96
C LYS A 254 4.37 -39.12 -10.11
N ASP A 255 3.69 -39.07 -11.26
CA ASP A 255 4.16 -39.63 -12.53
C ASP A 255 5.48 -38.92 -12.96
N PRO A 256 6.63 -39.64 -13.03
CA PRO A 256 7.90 -39.05 -13.45
C PRO A 256 7.91 -38.58 -14.91
N ALA A 257 6.96 -39.02 -15.75
CA ALA A 257 7.01 -38.81 -17.20
C ALA A 257 6.56 -37.42 -17.67
N ASN A 258 5.96 -36.59 -16.79
CA ASN A 258 5.36 -35.30 -17.16
C ASN A 258 6.07 -34.08 -16.57
N GLN A 259 7.39 -34.19 -16.36
CA GLN A 259 8.26 -33.07 -15.98
C GLN A 259 8.46 -32.09 -17.15
N TRP A 260 7.44 -31.30 -17.50
CA TRP A 260 7.64 -30.20 -18.44
C TRP A 260 8.36 -29.03 -17.77
N LYS A 261 9.53 -28.75 -18.35
CA LYS A 261 10.44 -27.64 -18.09
C LYS A 261 9.76 -26.30 -18.39
N THR A 262 9.12 -25.66 -17.41
CA THR A 262 9.07 -24.19 -17.34
C THR A 262 8.70 -23.75 -15.92
N ALA A 263 9.53 -22.87 -15.37
CA ALA A 263 9.53 -22.30 -14.01
C ALA A 263 10.28 -23.12 -12.95
N VAL A 264 11.23 -22.42 -12.34
CA VAL A 264 12.22 -22.84 -11.34
C VAL A 264 11.52 -23.42 -10.09
N GLY A 265 11.85 -24.67 -9.73
CA GLY A 265 11.59 -25.29 -8.43
C GLY A 265 10.14 -25.74 -8.14
N PRO A 266 9.84 -27.05 -7.98
CA PRO A 266 8.66 -27.47 -7.21
C PRO A 266 8.79 -26.91 -5.79
N ASN A 267 7.73 -26.26 -5.26
CA ASN A 267 7.61 -25.67 -3.89
C ASN A 267 7.66 -24.14 -3.75
N GLY A 268 7.63 -23.35 -4.82
CA GLY A 268 7.65 -21.88 -4.70
C GLY A 268 6.34 -21.24 -4.25
N ILE A 269 6.40 -20.33 -3.26
CA ILE A 269 5.41 -19.26 -3.05
C ILE A 269 5.79 -18.08 -3.96
N TYR A 270 4.86 -17.60 -4.76
CA TYR A 270 5.00 -16.46 -5.66
C TYR A 270 4.15 -15.32 -5.14
N MET A 271 4.79 -14.27 -4.63
CA MET A 271 4.08 -13.11 -4.10
C MET A 271 3.86 -12.06 -5.19
N HIS A 272 2.63 -11.55 -5.25
CA HIS A 272 2.18 -10.46 -6.11
C HIS A 272 1.70 -9.31 -5.23
N PRO A 273 2.64 -8.49 -4.70
CA PRO A 273 2.30 -7.43 -3.77
C PRO A 273 1.63 -6.24 -4.46
N ALA A 274 0.69 -5.61 -3.76
CA ALA A 274 0.20 -4.26 -4.02
C ALA A 274 0.32 -3.41 -2.75
N GLY A 275 0.40 -2.08 -2.88
CA GLY A 275 0.61 -1.19 -1.74
C GLY A 275 1.94 -1.42 -1.04
N THR A 276 1.96 -1.33 0.28
CA THR A 276 3.15 -1.53 1.13
C THR A 276 3.18 -2.94 1.69
N ASN A 277 4.29 -3.65 1.50
CA ASN A 277 4.48 -5.00 1.99
C ASN A 277 5.78 -5.09 2.80
N ILE A 278 5.73 -5.67 4.00
CA ILE A 278 6.89 -5.89 4.87
C ILE A 278 7.08 -7.39 5.05
N ILE A 279 8.20 -7.92 4.56
CA ILE A 279 8.48 -9.36 4.52
C ILE A 279 9.75 -9.64 5.32
N ARG A 280 9.57 -9.91 6.62
CA ARG A 280 10.66 -10.25 7.55
C ARG A 280 10.76 -11.74 7.87
N SER A 281 9.91 -12.60 7.29
CA SER A 281 10.01 -14.06 7.42
C SER A 281 9.34 -14.79 6.25
N GLY A 282 9.56 -16.10 6.15
CA GLY A 282 9.00 -16.99 5.14
C GLY A 282 9.93 -17.30 3.98
N VAL A 283 9.56 -18.31 3.18
CA VAL A 283 10.34 -18.77 2.02
C VAL A 283 9.57 -18.50 0.73
N PHE A 284 10.08 -17.58 -0.10
CA PHE A 284 9.46 -17.16 -1.35
C PHE A 284 10.37 -17.46 -2.53
N ALA A 285 9.81 -18.09 -3.56
CA ALA A 285 10.55 -18.30 -4.80
C ALA A 285 10.65 -16.99 -5.62
N LEU A 286 9.62 -16.15 -5.53
CA LEU A 286 9.51 -14.92 -6.30
C LEU A 286 8.67 -13.88 -5.57
N ILE A 287 9.08 -12.62 -5.65
CA ILE A 287 8.22 -11.46 -5.40
C ILE A 287 8.16 -10.57 -6.65
N ALA A 288 6.98 -10.42 -7.24
CA ALA A 288 6.77 -9.65 -8.46
C ALA A 288 5.39 -8.98 -8.45
N PRO A 289 5.30 -7.64 -8.36
CA PRO A 289 4.03 -6.92 -8.54
C PRO A 289 3.39 -7.31 -9.87
N TYR A 290 2.19 -7.91 -9.84
CA TYR A 290 1.53 -8.44 -11.03
C TYR A 290 0.03 -8.10 -10.98
N ASN A 291 -0.54 -7.65 -12.10
CA ASN A 291 -1.96 -7.41 -12.21
C ASN A 291 -2.68 -8.71 -12.58
N TYR A 292 -3.24 -9.40 -11.58
CA TYR A 292 -4.04 -10.61 -11.78
C TYR A 292 -5.55 -10.29 -11.77
N SER A 293 -6.05 -9.70 -12.86
CA SER A 293 -7.50 -9.50 -13.10
C SER A 293 -8.25 -8.66 -12.05
N SER A 294 -9.56 -8.46 -12.26
CA SER A 294 -10.45 -7.40 -11.75
C SER A 294 -10.53 -7.15 -10.24
N LEU A 295 -9.82 -7.88 -9.39
CA LEU A 295 -9.85 -7.78 -7.92
C LEU A 295 -8.49 -7.43 -7.30
N SER A 296 -7.37 -7.68 -7.99
CA SER A 296 -6.04 -7.23 -7.59
C SER A 296 -5.63 -6.07 -8.50
N ASN A 297 -6.36 -4.96 -8.42
CA ASN A 297 -5.84 -3.76 -9.04
C ASN A 297 -4.69 -3.30 -8.14
N PRO A 298 -3.43 -3.18 -8.63
CA PRO A 298 -2.67 -2.06 -8.13
C PRO A 298 -3.56 -0.86 -8.44
N LYS A 299 -4.13 -0.23 -7.41
CA LYS A 299 -4.53 1.17 -7.55
C LYS A 299 -3.34 1.91 -8.18
N ASP A 300 -3.56 3.01 -8.87
CA ASP A 300 -2.53 3.79 -9.57
C ASP A 300 -1.45 4.38 -8.60
N GLU A 301 -0.83 3.54 -7.79
CA GLU A 301 -0.14 3.79 -6.54
C GLU A 301 1.22 3.07 -6.57
N ASP A 302 2.19 3.69 -5.92
CA ASP A 302 3.54 3.17 -5.80
C ASP A 302 3.56 1.92 -4.91
N VAL A 303 4.27 0.88 -5.33
CA VAL A 303 4.39 -0.37 -4.56
C VAL A 303 5.70 -0.34 -3.79
N VAL A 304 5.66 -0.60 -2.48
CA VAL A 304 6.86 -0.65 -1.63
C VAL A 304 6.95 -2.02 -0.98
N ILE A 305 8.10 -2.65 -1.08
CA ILE A 305 8.35 -4.02 -0.59
C ILE A 305 9.63 -3.99 0.22
N LEU A 306 9.52 -4.19 1.52
CA LEU A 306 10.66 -4.30 2.43
C LEU A 306 10.97 -5.77 2.70
N ILE A 307 12.24 -6.15 2.58
CA ILE A 307 12.71 -7.54 2.67
C ILE A 307 13.90 -7.60 3.62
N GLY A 308 13.81 -8.42 4.66
CA GLY A 308 14.89 -8.60 5.63
C GLY A 308 14.59 -9.68 6.67
N GLY A 309 15.23 -9.59 7.84
CA GLY A 309 14.94 -10.45 8.98
C GLY A 309 15.26 -11.92 8.70
N ASN A 310 14.26 -12.78 8.70
CA ASN A 310 14.38 -14.23 8.44
C ASN A 310 13.83 -14.63 7.06
N ALA A 311 13.48 -13.67 6.20
CA ALA A 311 12.93 -13.98 4.89
C ALA A 311 13.97 -14.59 3.94
N SER A 312 13.57 -15.59 3.16
CA SER A 312 14.39 -16.18 2.08
C SER A 312 13.70 -15.96 0.73
N ILE A 313 14.30 -15.11 -0.11
CA ILE A 313 13.75 -14.74 -1.43
C ILE A 313 14.80 -14.95 -2.51
N ALA A 314 14.49 -15.82 -3.48
CA ALA A 314 15.44 -16.12 -4.56
C ALA A 314 15.47 -15.06 -5.67
N SER A 315 14.32 -14.46 -6.01
CA SER A 315 14.15 -13.55 -7.15
C SER A 315 13.14 -12.44 -6.86
N ILE A 316 13.42 -11.24 -7.39
CA ILE A 316 12.51 -10.09 -7.41
C ILE A 316 12.34 -9.61 -8.85
N ARG A 317 11.18 -9.01 -9.20
CA ARG A 317 10.92 -8.57 -10.58
C ARG A 317 10.01 -7.34 -10.68
N GLY A 318 10.21 -6.54 -11.72
CA GLY A 318 9.26 -5.50 -12.14
C GLY A 318 7.90 -6.06 -12.63
N PRO A 319 6.96 -5.19 -13.05
CA PRO A 319 5.61 -5.61 -13.38
C PRO A 319 5.53 -6.17 -14.80
N TYR A 320 4.82 -7.29 -14.96
CA TYR A 320 4.68 -8.00 -16.24
C TYR A 320 3.34 -7.76 -16.96
N LEU A 321 2.40 -7.02 -16.38
CA LEU A 321 1.15 -6.64 -17.04
C LEU A 321 0.55 -5.40 -16.35
N LEU A 322 0.45 -4.30 -17.10
CA LEU A 322 -0.25 -3.10 -16.66
C LEU A 322 -1.16 -2.60 -17.77
N ARG A 323 -2.20 -1.88 -17.35
CA ARG A 323 -3.10 -1.15 -18.22
C ARG A 323 -2.30 -0.10 -19.01
N ALA A 324 -2.56 0.04 -20.30
CA ALA A 324 -1.90 1.04 -21.13
C ALA A 324 -2.06 2.46 -20.54
N GLY A 325 -0.96 3.20 -20.40
CA GLY A 325 -0.96 4.61 -20.00
C GLY A 325 -0.49 4.94 -18.58
N VAL A 326 -0.04 3.96 -17.77
CA VAL A 326 0.50 4.19 -16.42
C VAL A 326 1.88 3.55 -16.28
N THR A 327 2.84 4.29 -15.71
CA THR A 327 4.19 3.82 -15.37
C THR A 327 4.34 3.86 -13.84
N PRO A 328 4.10 2.75 -13.13
CA PRO A 328 4.17 2.73 -11.68
C PRO A 328 5.62 2.76 -11.20
N VAL A 329 5.78 3.18 -9.95
CA VAL A 329 7.05 3.04 -9.22
C VAL A 329 6.95 1.84 -8.30
N ILE A 330 7.94 0.95 -8.39
CA ILE A 330 8.09 -0.20 -7.50
C ILE A 330 9.39 0.01 -6.75
N THR A 331 9.36 -0.02 -5.43
CA THR A 331 10.53 0.10 -4.59
C THR A 331 10.72 -1.19 -3.80
N TYR A 332 11.88 -1.81 -3.96
CA TYR A 332 12.37 -2.88 -3.09
C TYR A 332 13.37 -2.30 -2.10
N ILE A 333 13.15 -2.51 -0.80
CA ILE A 333 14.08 -2.15 0.26
C ILE A 333 14.67 -3.45 0.83
N LEU A 334 15.98 -3.60 0.71
CA LEU A 334 16.72 -4.82 1.04
C LEU A 334 17.54 -4.59 2.30
N GLU A 335 17.14 -5.23 3.39
CA GLU A 335 17.79 -5.21 4.70
C GLU A 335 18.60 -6.48 4.95
N ASP A 336 19.35 -6.48 6.05
CA ASP A 336 20.13 -7.64 6.49
C ASP A 336 19.23 -8.76 7.03
N LEU A 337 19.75 -9.99 6.96
CA LEU A 337 19.12 -11.13 7.61
C LEU A 337 19.59 -11.22 9.07
N ASN A 338 18.69 -11.60 9.97
CA ASN A 338 18.97 -11.74 11.41
C ASN A 338 19.93 -12.90 11.71
N ASN A 339 20.02 -13.88 10.80
CA ASN A 339 20.91 -15.03 10.94
C ASN A 339 22.38 -14.73 10.58
N GLY A 340 22.69 -13.51 10.13
CA GLY A 340 24.03 -13.10 9.72
C GLY A 340 24.47 -13.62 8.34
N GLU A 341 23.65 -14.44 7.67
CA GLU A 341 23.90 -14.85 6.29
C GLU A 341 23.58 -13.71 5.32
N PRO A 342 24.23 -13.69 4.13
CA PRO A 342 23.91 -12.67 3.15
C PRO A 342 22.47 -12.77 2.65
N ASN A 343 21.79 -11.63 2.56
CA ASN A 343 20.52 -11.54 1.84
C ASN A 343 20.81 -11.60 0.33
N ALA A 344 20.68 -12.79 -0.25
CA ALA A 344 21.22 -13.11 -1.58
C ALA A 344 20.13 -13.23 -2.64
N PHE A 345 20.20 -12.39 -3.68
CA PHE A 345 19.25 -12.37 -4.79
C PHE A 345 19.86 -12.94 -6.07
N THR A 346 19.27 -14.01 -6.61
CA THR A 346 19.77 -14.68 -7.82
C THR A 346 19.30 -14.07 -9.13
N ASP A 347 18.25 -13.25 -9.11
CA ASP A 347 17.75 -12.51 -10.28
C ASP A 347 16.99 -11.26 -9.80
N ILE A 348 17.66 -10.10 -9.85
CA ILE A 348 17.11 -8.79 -9.47
C ILE A 348 16.39 -8.09 -10.63
N PHE A 349 16.64 -8.52 -11.87
CA PHE A 349 16.09 -7.92 -13.09
C PHE A 349 14.94 -8.75 -13.69
N GLY A 350 14.72 -9.98 -13.21
CA GLY A 350 13.73 -10.92 -13.76
C GLY A 350 14.12 -11.53 -15.11
N THR A 351 15.41 -11.59 -15.42
CA THR A 351 15.94 -12.05 -16.72
C THR A 351 15.81 -13.54 -16.95
N GLY A 352 15.93 -14.37 -15.89
CA GLY A 352 15.87 -15.82 -16.01
C GLY A 352 14.49 -16.32 -16.46
N PHE A 353 13.44 -15.63 -16.06
CA PHE A 353 12.06 -15.94 -16.44
C PHE A 353 11.71 -15.47 -17.85
N ALA A 354 12.16 -14.29 -18.27
CA ALA A 354 11.94 -13.78 -19.63
C ALA A 354 12.48 -14.77 -20.70
N LYS A 355 13.65 -15.38 -20.43
CA LYS A 355 14.23 -16.43 -21.29
C LYS A 355 13.36 -17.70 -21.35
N ALA A 356 12.71 -18.08 -20.24
CA ALA A 356 12.01 -19.36 -20.10
C ALA A 356 10.62 -19.41 -20.76
N VAL A 357 9.92 -18.28 -20.90
CA VAL A 357 8.51 -18.27 -21.35
C VAL A 357 8.36 -17.79 -22.81
N ALA A 358 9.46 -17.57 -23.54
CA ALA A 358 9.47 -16.86 -24.82
C ALA A 358 8.76 -15.49 -24.78
N LEU A 359 8.55 -14.95 -23.58
CA LEU A 359 8.12 -13.58 -23.32
C LEU A 359 9.41 -12.78 -23.22
N THR A 360 9.95 -12.37 -24.36
CA THR A 360 11.29 -11.79 -24.46
C THR A 360 11.43 -10.43 -23.79
N GLU A 361 10.33 -9.80 -23.37
CA GLU A 361 10.30 -8.43 -22.84
C GLU A 361 9.17 -8.30 -21.78
N PRO A 362 9.35 -7.52 -20.70
CA PRO A 362 8.25 -7.12 -19.85
C PRO A 362 7.23 -6.33 -20.68
N PHE A 363 5.94 -6.49 -20.41
CA PHE A 363 4.89 -5.92 -21.26
C PHE A 363 4.58 -4.44 -20.98
N SER A 364 5.25 -3.80 -20.00
CA SER A 364 4.98 -2.42 -19.58
C SER A 364 6.21 -1.71 -19.01
N ALA A 365 6.35 -0.42 -19.32
CA ALA A 365 7.34 0.46 -18.70
C ALA A 365 6.95 0.74 -17.23
N ALA A 366 7.87 0.47 -16.30
CA ALA A 366 7.78 0.81 -14.88
C ALA A 366 9.12 1.38 -14.38
N THR A 367 9.10 2.14 -13.30
CA THR A 367 10.31 2.55 -12.59
C THR A 367 10.52 1.61 -11.43
N VAL A 368 11.65 0.91 -11.39
CA VAL A 368 12.01 -0.03 -10.32
C VAL A 368 13.17 0.56 -9.54
N ASN A 369 12.99 0.79 -8.24
CA ASN A 369 14.03 1.23 -7.33
C ASN A 369 14.46 0.05 -6.46
N ILE A 370 15.75 -0.26 -6.48
CA ILE A 370 16.38 -1.23 -5.60
C ILE A 370 17.15 -0.44 -4.54
N VAL A 371 16.66 -0.43 -3.31
CA VAL A 371 17.27 0.25 -2.17
C VAL A 371 17.99 -0.79 -1.33
N VAL A 372 19.32 -0.72 -1.28
CA VAL A 372 20.17 -1.53 -0.42
C VAL A 372 20.34 -0.76 0.89
N ALA A 373 19.63 -1.21 1.93
CA ALA A 373 19.68 -0.64 3.29
C ALA A 373 20.48 -1.53 4.25
N GLY A 374 20.68 -2.80 3.91
CA GLY A 374 21.51 -3.75 4.65
C GLY A 374 22.97 -3.75 4.23
N THR A 375 23.88 -4.02 5.17
CA THR A 375 25.33 -4.13 4.94
C THR A 375 25.76 -5.49 4.41
N ASN A 376 24.88 -6.49 4.42
CA ASN A 376 25.11 -7.87 4.03
C ASN A 376 24.14 -8.34 2.93
N VAL A 377 23.87 -7.48 1.95
CA VAL A 377 23.12 -7.83 0.73
C VAL A 377 24.09 -8.32 -0.36
N THR A 378 23.67 -9.30 -1.17
CA THR A 378 24.43 -9.78 -2.33
C THR A 378 23.55 -9.97 -3.57
N PHE A 379 24.10 -9.64 -4.74
CA PHE A 379 23.46 -9.91 -6.03
C PHE A 379 24.21 -11.01 -6.75
N ASN A 380 23.55 -12.14 -6.99
CA ASN A 380 24.07 -13.26 -7.78
C ASN A 380 23.46 -13.29 -9.19
N SER A 381 22.80 -12.21 -9.60
CA SER A 381 22.11 -12.10 -10.89
C SER A 381 23.06 -11.92 -12.08
N GLU A 382 22.67 -12.50 -13.22
CA GLU A 382 23.27 -12.18 -14.52
C GLU A 382 23.06 -10.69 -14.87
N GLN A 383 23.94 -10.17 -15.73
CA GLN A 383 23.83 -8.81 -16.26
C GLN A 383 22.63 -8.66 -17.21
N LEU A 384 22.00 -7.48 -17.20
CA LEU A 384 20.97 -7.11 -18.19
C LEU A 384 21.62 -6.32 -19.34
N ALA A 385 21.55 -6.88 -20.55
CA ALA A 385 22.23 -6.33 -21.74
C ALA A 385 21.69 -4.98 -22.27
N ALA A 386 20.52 -4.51 -21.79
CA ALA A 386 19.96 -3.21 -22.17
C ALA A 386 19.00 -2.69 -21.08
N ALA A 387 19.36 -1.56 -20.46
CA ALA A 387 18.55 -0.86 -19.44
C ALA A 387 17.27 -0.19 -20.01
N THR A 388 17.18 -0.05 -21.34
CA THR A 388 16.10 0.70 -22.04
C THR A 388 15.51 -0.05 -23.23
N ALA A 389 15.74 -1.37 -23.36
CA ALA A 389 15.08 -2.12 -24.43
C ALA A 389 13.55 -1.96 -24.30
N PRO A 390 12.81 -1.80 -25.42
CA PRO A 390 11.36 -1.69 -25.40
C PRO A 390 10.72 -2.73 -24.47
N GLY A 391 9.76 -2.30 -23.66
CA GLY A 391 9.12 -3.15 -22.65
C GLY A 391 9.90 -3.33 -21.34
N LYS A 392 11.19 -2.98 -21.26
CA LYS A 392 11.99 -3.07 -20.03
C LYS A 392 11.86 -1.78 -19.22
N GLY A 393 11.34 -1.87 -17.99
CA GLY A 393 11.29 -0.73 -17.07
C GLY A 393 12.67 -0.13 -16.76
N THR A 394 12.70 1.06 -16.18
CA THR A 394 13.93 1.73 -15.72
C THR A 394 14.30 1.21 -14.34
N PHE A 395 15.49 0.64 -14.17
CA PHE A 395 15.99 0.15 -12.89
C PHE A 395 16.98 1.14 -12.28
N ASN A 396 16.78 1.52 -11.03
CA ASN A 396 17.63 2.44 -10.28
C ASN A 396 18.14 1.71 -9.03
N VAL A 397 19.40 1.91 -8.66
CA VAL A 397 19.94 1.41 -7.39
C VAL A 397 20.24 2.56 -6.43
N PHE A 398 19.87 2.38 -5.17
CA PHE A 398 20.13 3.28 -4.06
C PHE A 398 20.90 2.50 -2.99
N PHE A 399 21.93 3.10 -2.42
CA PHE A 399 22.62 2.60 -1.25
C PHE A 399 22.33 3.59 -0.12
N ASP A 400 21.61 3.12 0.89
CA ASP A 400 21.00 3.97 1.91
C ASP A 400 21.50 3.58 3.30
N GLY A 401 22.46 4.35 3.81
CA GLY A 401 23.14 4.10 5.07
C GLY A 401 24.62 3.77 4.89
N ALA A 402 25.42 4.18 5.87
CA ALA A 402 26.87 3.99 5.88
C ALA A 402 27.27 2.50 5.80
N GLY A 403 28.11 2.14 4.84
CA GLY A 403 28.67 0.81 4.63
C GLY A 403 27.79 -0.16 3.83
N THR A 404 26.73 0.32 3.18
CA THR A 404 25.80 -0.50 2.38
C THR A 404 26.34 -0.79 0.97
N TYR A 405 27.14 0.09 0.40
CA TYR A 405 27.76 -0.05 -0.91
C TYR A 405 28.93 -1.05 -0.88
N LYS A 406 28.91 -1.91 -1.91
CA LYS A 406 30.03 -2.78 -2.29
C LYS A 406 30.14 -2.74 -3.81
N SER A 407 31.36 -2.66 -4.35
CA SER A 407 31.57 -2.70 -5.81
C SER A 407 30.97 -3.96 -6.45
N SER A 408 30.94 -5.08 -5.70
CA SER A 408 30.30 -6.32 -6.11
C SER A 408 28.78 -6.24 -6.28
N LEU A 409 28.12 -5.14 -5.90
CA LEU A 409 26.69 -4.90 -6.10
C LEU A 409 26.39 -4.10 -7.38
N LEU A 410 27.41 -3.55 -8.05
CA LEU A 410 27.21 -2.89 -9.33
C LEU A 410 26.91 -3.92 -10.43
N ARG A 411 25.80 -3.74 -11.16
CA ARG A 411 25.41 -4.61 -12.27
C ARG A 411 25.05 -3.81 -13.52
N ASN A 412 25.44 -4.32 -14.69
CA ASN A 412 24.92 -3.82 -15.97
C ASN A 412 23.40 -4.05 -16.02
N GLY A 413 22.65 -3.00 -16.33
CA GLY A 413 21.18 -3.00 -16.29
C GLY A 413 20.57 -1.84 -15.50
N PHE A 414 21.29 -1.31 -14.51
CA PHE A 414 20.86 -0.12 -13.78
C PHE A 414 21.06 1.15 -14.61
N TYR A 415 20.05 2.01 -14.60
CA TYR A 415 20.06 3.33 -15.21
C TYR A 415 20.72 4.38 -14.30
N SER A 416 20.56 4.25 -12.98
CA SER A 416 21.12 5.21 -12.03
C SER A 416 21.67 4.58 -10.76
N PHE A 417 22.63 5.28 -10.13
CA PHE A 417 23.30 4.90 -8.89
C PHE A 417 23.21 6.08 -7.90
N HIS A 418 22.50 5.87 -6.80
CA HIS A 418 22.26 6.86 -5.77
C HIS A 418 22.92 6.47 -4.44
N LEU A 419 23.50 7.46 -3.74
CA LEU A 419 24.00 7.34 -2.37
C LEU A 419 23.14 8.18 -1.43
N LYS A 420 22.76 7.61 -0.28
CA LYS A 420 21.93 8.23 0.75
C LYS A 420 22.39 7.85 2.16
N GLY A 421 21.85 8.53 3.18
CA GLY A 421 22.01 8.12 4.57
C GLY A 421 23.45 8.19 5.08
N GLY A 422 24.24 9.14 4.55
CA GLY A 422 25.66 9.28 4.88
C GLY A 422 26.58 8.28 4.18
N GLU A 423 26.08 7.57 3.17
CA GLU A 423 26.89 6.58 2.46
C GLU A 423 28.02 7.20 1.63
N THR A 424 29.18 6.54 1.61
CA THR A 424 30.32 6.93 0.77
C THR A 424 30.77 5.78 -0.10
N ALA A 425 31.00 6.04 -1.40
CA ALA A 425 31.38 4.99 -2.34
C ALA A 425 32.66 5.33 -3.08
N THR A 426 33.68 4.48 -2.93
CA THR A 426 34.84 4.47 -3.84
C THR A 426 34.49 3.67 -5.08
N VAL A 427 34.51 4.32 -6.24
CA VAL A 427 34.04 3.75 -7.52
C VAL A 427 35.12 3.95 -8.58
N ASN A 428 35.39 2.92 -9.37
CA ASN A 428 36.09 3.09 -10.63
C ASN A 428 35.06 3.57 -11.67
N PRO A 429 35.17 4.78 -12.24
CA PRO A 429 34.21 5.26 -13.24
C PRO A 429 34.06 4.34 -14.45
N ASN A 430 35.05 3.50 -14.77
CA ASN A 430 34.95 2.50 -15.83
C ASN A 430 33.89 1.42 -15.53
N ASP A 431 33.63 1.12 -14.25
CA ASP A 431 32.55 0.20 -13.83
C ASP A 431 31.16 0.82 -14.06
N LEU A 432 31.10 2.13 -14.28
CA LEU A 432 29.88 2.88 -14.62
C LEU A 432 29.67 3.01 -16.13
N VAL A 433 30.52 2.38 -16.94
CA VAL A 433 30.45 2.35 -18.40
C VAL A 433 30.11 0.93 -18.84
N ALA A 434 29.07 0.77 -19.64
CA ALA A 434 28.73 -0.54 -20.18
C ALA A 434 29.71 -0.92 -21.31
N ASP A 435 30.37 -2.06 -21.13
CA ASP A 435 31.32 -2.66 -22.06
C ASP A 435 30.79 -2.63 -23.52
N GLY A 436 31.43 -1.81 -24.38
CA GLY A 436 31.18 -1.78 -25.82
C GLY A 436 29.95 -1.02 -26.34
N LYS A 437 29.15 -0.36 -25.50
CA LYS A 437 28.10 0.58 -25.96
C LYS A 437 28.03 1.80 -25.03
N ALA A 438 28.30 2.98 -25.58
CA ALA A 438 28.03 4.24 -24.90
C ALA A 438 26.58 4.23 -24.37
N ASP A 439 26.40 4.50 -23.08
CA ASP A 439 25.11 4.75 -22.40
C ASP A 439 24.27 3.56 -21.89
N VAL A 440 24.80 2.35 -21.73
CA VAL A 440 23.98 1.18 -21.27
C VAL A 440 24.04 0.92 -19.74
N GLY A 441 24.53 1.87 -18.94
CA GLY A 441 24.49 1.78 -17.48
C GLY A 441 24.80 3.10 -16.76
N TYR A 442 24.12 3.35 -15.63
CA TYR A 442 24.39 4.46 -14.70
C TYR A 442 24.52 5.83 -15.39
N ALA A 443 23.59 6.21 -16.25
CA ALA A 443 23.58 7.53 -16.90
C ALA A 443 23.36 8.66 -15.90
N ALA A 444 22.70 8.36 -14.76
CA ALA A 444 22.50 9.29 -13.67
C ALA A 444 23.17 8.83 -12.37
N LEU A 445 23.80 9.76 -11.68
CA LEU A 445 24.33 9.60 -10.33
C LEU A 445 23.49 10.42 -9.36
N GLY A 446 23.25 9.89 -8.17
CA GLY A 446 22.51 10.56 -7.13
C GLY A 446 23.33 10.69 -5.86
N VAL A 447 23.29 11.88 -5.25
CA VAL A 447 23.93 12.12 -3.97
C VAL A 447 22.96 12.85 -3.05
N GLU A 448 22.64 12.24 -1.93
CA GLU A 448 22.05 12.95 -0.81
C GLU A 448 23.13 13.69 -0.01
N ASP A 449 22.79 14.87 0.49
CA ASP A 449 23.66 15.61 1.39
C ASP A 449 24.09 14.78 2.61
N GLY A 450 25.41 14.70 2.81
CA GLY A 450 26.06 13.82 3.78
C GLY A 450 26.68 12.58 3.15
N SER A 451 26.29 12.23 1.92
CA SER A 451 26.88 11.16 1.12
C SER A 451 27.85 11.72 0.06
N SER A 452 28.76 10.89 -0.44
CA SER A 452 29.65 11.30 -1.54
C SER A 452 30.25 10.12 -2.33
N PHE A 453 30.58 10.39 -3.59
CA PHE A 453 31.41 9.49 -4.39
C PHE A 453 32.90 9.84 -4.22
N THR A 454 33.75 8.83 -4.32
CA THR A 454 35.19 9.00 -4.57
C THR A 454 35.54 8.25 -5.85
N PHE A 455 36.02 8.96 -6.87
CA PHE A 455 36.42 8.34 -8.13
C PHE A 455 37.91 7.99 -8.09
N SER A 456 38.21 6.70 -8.27
CA SER A 456 39.58 6.18 -8.28
C SER A 456 40.31 6.43 -9.60
N GLU A 457 39.59 6.77 -10.66
CA GLU A 457 40.11 7.08 -12.00
C GLU A 457 39.32 8.25 -12.62
N VAL A 458 39.70 8.64 -13.84
CA VAL A 458 39.01 9.71 -14.59
C VAL A 458 37.66 9.23 -15.14
N LEU A 459 36.66 10.09 -15.08
CA LEU A 459 35.37 9.86 -15.71
C LEU A 459 35.48 10.10 -17.22
N ALA A 460 35.25 9.05 -18.02
CA ALA A 460 35.42 9.08 -19.47
C ALA A 460 34.12 9.37 -20.25
N SER A 461 32.97 9.47 -19.58
CA SER A 461 31.66 9.69 -20.22
C SER A 461 30.79 10.64 -19.41
N ALA A 462 29.95 11.42 -20.10
CA ALA A 462 29.09 12.40 -19.45
C ALA A 462 28.02 11.70 -18.58
N LYS A 463 27.76 12.26 -17.41
CA LYS A 463 26.77 11.78 -16.44
C LYS A 463 25.88 12.92 -15.97
N THR A 464 24.63 12.58 -15.69
CA THR A 464 23.71 13.50 -15.01
C THR A 464 23.84 13.32 -13.50
N LEU A 465 23.97 14.40 -12.74
CA LEU A 465 24.08 14.38 -11.29
C LEU A 465 22.82 14.95 -10.65
N LYS A 466 22.16 14.15 -9.81
CA LYS A 466 21.03 14.55 -8.99
C LYS A 466 21.49 14.73 -7.55
N VAL A 467 21.27 15.92 -6.98
CA VAL A 467 21.62 16.21 -5.59
C VAL A 467 20.34 16.49 -4.79
N THR A 468 20.21 15.85 -3.62
CA THR A 468 19.06 16.03 -2.72
C THR A 468 19.51 16.42 -1.32
N SER A 469 18.72 17.21 -0.60
CA SER A 469 18.93 17.44 0.83
C SER A 469 18.80 16.13 1.61
N ASN A 470 19.39 16.08 2.80
CA ASN A 470 19.27 14.93 3.70
C ASN A 470 17.81 14.65 4.14
N ASP A 471 17.62 13.55 4.88
CA ASP A 471 16.29 13.11 5.33
C ASP A 471 15.56 14.11 6.24
N SER A 472 16.26 15.06 6.89
CA SER A 472 15.61 16.17 7.62
C SER A 472 14.99 17.20 6.67
N GLY A 473 15.36 17.13 5.40
CA GLY A 473 14.99 18.06 4.35
C GLY A 473 15.78 19.36 4.39
N ALA A 474 16.82 19.48 5.22
CA ALA A 474 17.68 20.65 5.25
C ALA A 474 19.05 20.33 4.65
N TRP A 475 19.70 21.34 4.06
CA TRP A 475 21.09 21.23 3.68
C TRP A 475 22.00 21.38 4.91
N SER A 476 23.00 20.52 5.03
CA SER A 476 24.03 20.50 6.08
C SER A 476 24.93 21.74 6.01
N SER A 477 25.14 22.27 4.80
CA SER A 477 25.90 23.49 4.56
C SER A 477 25.60 24.09 3.18
N LYS A 478 26.22 25.23 2.89
CA LYS A 478 26.16 25.85 1.56
C LYS A 478 27.02 25.12 0.51
N LEU A 479 28.08 24.44 0.95
CA LEU A 479 29.04 23.75 0.10
C LEU A 479 28.95 22.25 0.39
N ILE A 480 28.10 21.55 -0.35
CA ILE A 480 27.85 20.12 -0.12
C ILE A 480 28.85 19.32 -0.97
N PRO A 481 29.78 18.56 -0.37
CA PRO A 481 30.70 17.72 -1.14
C PRO A 481 29.90 16.57 -1.77
N VAL A 482 30.07 16.37 -3.08
CA VAL A 482 29.31 15.32 -3.80
C VAL A 482 30.23 14.30 -4.48
N ILE A 483 31.40 14.71 -4.96
CA ILE A 483 32.37 13.82 -5.64
C ILE A 483 33.78 14.26 -5.25
N HIS A 484 34.60 13.31 -4.81
CA HIS A 484 36.05 13.47 -4.65
C HIS A 484 36.76 12.87 -5.86
N THR A 485 37.60 13.66 -6.53
CA THR A 485 38.36 13.26 -7.71
C THR A 485 39.50 14.23 -7.98
N SER A 486 40.63 13.71 -8.48
CA SER A 486 41.76 14.51 -8.94
C SER A 486 41.62 14.99 -10.40
N GLN A 487 40.51 14.69 -11.06
CA GLN A 487 40.24 15.13 -12.44
C GLN A 487 39.80 16.60 -12.45
N ASP A 488 40.71 17.49 -12.84
CA ASP A 488 40.46 18.94 -12.97
C ASP A 488 39.33 19.32 -13.94
N THR A 489 39.14 18.53 -14.99
CA THR A 489 38.12 18.69 -16.04
C THR A 489 36.79 17.99 -15.72
N ILE A 490 36.58 17.52 -14.48
CA ILE A 490 35.41 16.72 -14.12
C ILE A 490 34.07 17.40 -14.47
N LEU A 491 33.99 18.73 -14.40
CA LEU A 491 32.77 19.47 -14.71
C LEU A 491 32.36 19.39 -16.19
N ASP A 492 33.28 19.06 -17.11
CA ASP A 492 32.96 18.83 -18.53
C ASP A 492 32.14 17.53 -18.73
N TYR A 493 32.15 16.65 -17.73
CA TYR A 493 31.49 15.34 -17.76
C TYR A 493 30.29 15.28 -16.83
N LEU A 494 29.93 16.36 -16.13
CA LEU A 494 28.81 16.39 -15.19
C LEU A 494 27.80 17.47 -15.56
N THR A 495 26.52 17.09 -15.57
CA THR A 495 25.41 18.04 -15.71
C THR A 495 24.42 17.83 -14.59
N LEU A 496 23.91 18.90 -13.96
CA LEU A 496 22.87 18.76 -12.95
C LEU A 496 21.56 18.29 -13.57
N ASP A 497 20.91 17.34 -12.90
CA ASP A 497 19.56 16.90 -13.25
C ASP A 497 18.58 18.08 -13.17
N ALA A 498 17.64 18.15 -14.12
CA ALA A 498 16.67 19.23 -14.18
C ALA A 498 15.81 19.35 -12.90
N SER A 499 15.64 18.26 -12.14
CA SER A 499 14.89 18.27 -10.88
C SER A 499 15.63 18.95 -9.72
N CYS A 500 16.94 19.16 -9.81
CA CYS A 500 17.74 19.84 -8.78
C CYS A 500 18.57 21.02 -9.32
N ALA A 501 18.55 21.27 -10.63
CA ALA A 501 19.30 22.38 -11.24
C ALA A 501 18.87 23.77 -10.74
N SER A 502 17.63 23.95 -10.28
CA SER A 502 17.19 25.21 -9.66
C SER A 502 17.70 25.38 -8.22
N TYR A 503 18.15 24.29 -7.59
CA TYR A 503 18.54 24.28 -6.18
C TYR A 503 19.96 24.80 -5.97
N GLY A 504 20.79 24.82 -7.01
CA GLY A 504 22.20 25.19 -6.88
C GLY A 504 23.01 24.97 -8.15
N SER A 505 24.34 25.05 -8.02
CA SER A 505 25.30 24.87 -9.10
C SER A 505 26.49 24.00 -8.68
N LEU A 506 27.19 23.39 -9.63
CA LEU A 506 28.41 22.63 -9.36
C LEU A 506 29.66 23.52 -9.45
N SER A 507 30.63 23.27 -8.58
CA SER A 507 31.97 23.87 -8.63
C SER A 507 33.02 22.83 -8.24
N TYR A 508 34.16 22.83 -8.93
CA TYR A 508 35.31 22.02 -8.57
C TYR A 508 36.32 22.84 -7.77
N ASN A 509 36.86 22.26 -6.71
CA ASN A 509 37.94 22.83 -5.92
C ASN A 509 39.16 21.92 -5.96
N ALA A 510 40.22 22.38 -6.64
CA ALA A 510 41.46 21.66 -6.85
C ALA A 510 42.33 21.53 -5.58
N ASP A 511 42.15 22.39 -4.57
CA ASP A 511 42.92 22.26 -3.31
C ASP A 511 42.42 21.08 -2.47
N THR A 512 41.15 20.72 -2.65
CA THR A 512 40.46 19.66 -1.91
C THR A 512 40.13 18.45 -2.79
N ASP A 513 40.48 18.47 -4.07
CA ASP A 513 40.09 17.47 -5.08
C ASP A 513 38.60 17.10 -4.98
N THR A 514 37.73 18.11 -4.86
CA THR A 514 36.31 17.92 -4.53
C THR A 514 35.40 18.77 -5.42
N VAL A 515 34.38 18.13 -5.97
CA VAL A 515 33.21 18.79 -6.57
C VAL A 515 32.20 19.07 -5.46
N TYR A 516 31.82 20.34 -5.35
CA TYR A 516 30.78 20.82 -4.45
C TYR A 516 29.52 21.13 -5.23
N PHE A 517 28.38 20.75 -4.66
CA PHE A 517 27.10 21.37 -4.97
C PHE A 517 26.90 22.59 -4.07
N ILE A 518 26.77 23.76 -4.68
CA ILE A 518 26.57 25.03 -4.00
C ILE A 518 25.07 25.32 -3.99
N SER A 519 24.45 25.22 -2.82
CA SER A 519 23.01 25.49 -2.69
C SER A 519 22.71 26.99 -2.83
N ASN A 520 21.63 27.30 -3.55
CA ASN A 520 21.12 28.66 -3.70
C ASN A 520 20.38 29.09 -2.44
N ASP A 521 20.52 30.36 -2.05
CA ASP A 521 19.74 30.92 -0.95
C ASP A 521 18.34 31.33 -1.43
N CYS A 522 17.34 31.16 -0.57
CA CYS A 522 15.96 31.58 -0.78
C CYS A 522 15.36 32.19 0.49
N THR A 523 14.24 32.88 0.33
CA THR A 523 13.50 33.50 1.44
C THR A 523 12.06 33.01 1.49
N VAL A 524 11.49 33.03 2.70
CA VAL A 524 10.07 32.77 2.94
C VAL A 524 9.41 34.06 3.43
N ASN A 525 8.45 34.55 2.66
CA ASN A 525 7.70 35.77 2.96
C ASN A 525 6.23 35.42 3.20
N TYR A 526 5.64 36.04 4.22
CA TYR A 526 4.21 35.93 4.49
C TYR A 526 3.49 37.21 4.08
N ALA A 527 2.26 37.06 3.57
CA ALA A 527 1.39 38.17 3.22
C ALA A 527 0.02 38.03 3.90
N ALA A 528 -0.57 39.15 4.33
CA ALA A 528 -1.81 39.14 5.11
C ALA A 528 -3.04 38.71 4.34
N GLY A 529 -3.05 38.81 3.00
CA GLY A 529 -4.20 38.38 2.19
C GLY A 529 -5.51 39.12 2.48
N THR A 530 -5.46 40.22 3.22
CA THR A 530 -6.59 41.09 3.57
C THR A 530 -6.10 42.50 3.82
N THR A 531 -6.99 43.49 3.64
CA THR A 531 -6.78 44.90 3.99
C THR A 531 -7.73 45.37 5.08
N ILE A 532 -8.58 44.49 5.61
CA ILE A 532 -9.64 44.84 6.57
C ILE A 532 -9.03 45.19 7.93
N ASP A 533 -8.08 44.38 8.40
CA ASP A 533 -7.40 44.57 9.67
C ASP A 533 -5.88 44.60 9.48
N SER A 534 -5.20 45.27 10.41
CA SER A 534 -3.74 45.19 10.51
C SER A 534 -3.35 43.87 11.17
N ILE A 535 -2.85 42.92 10.37
CA ILE A 535 -2.42 41.60 10.83
C ILE A 535 -0.91 41.59 11.09
N THR A 536 -0.52 41.19 12.30
CA THR A 536 0.88 40.91 12.61
C THR A 536 1.28 39.59 11.95
N LEU A 537 2.03 39.69 10.85
CA LEU A 537 2.49 38.52 10.12
C LEU A 537 3.64 37.80 10.83
N PRO A 538 3.81 36.49 10.58
CA PRO A 538 5.02 35.80 10.98
C PRO A 538 6.24 36.54 10.43
N ALA A 539 7.30 36.60 11.22
CA ALA A 539 8.54 37.18 10.75
C ALA A 539 8.99 36.47 9.47
N THR A 540 9.37 37.28 8.47
CA THR A 540 10.16 36.82 7.34
C THR A 540 11.40 36.14 7.90
N SER A 541 11.49 34.84 7.67
CA SER A 541 12.54 34.04 8.27
C SER A 541 13.80 34.10 7.39
N GLY A 542 14.98 33.84 7.98
CA GLY A 542 16.30 34.07 7.36
C GLY A 542 16.52 33.34 6.04
N TYR A 543 17.69 33.54 5.41
CA TYR A 543 18.03 32.83 4.18
C TYR A 543 18.05 31.30 4.39
N TYR A 544 17.33 30.55 3.55
CA TYR A 544 17.30 29.09 3.51
C TYR A 544 17.93 28.57 2.23
N GLY A 545 18.44 27.34 2.19
CA GLY A 545 18.76 26.72 0.90
C GLY A 545 17.49 26.41 0.09
N VAL A 546 17.48 26.67 -1.21
CA VAL A 546 16.40 26.19 -2.11
C VAL A 546 16.33 24.66 -2.01
N GLY A 547 15.10 24.11 -1.99
CA GLY A 547 14.88 22.68 -1.77
C GLY A 547 14.78 22.28 -0.29
N THR A 548 14.97 23.21 0.65
CA THR A 548 14.81 22.94 2.08
C THR A 548 13.35 22.66 2.45
N ARG A 549 13.11 21.71 3.37
CA ARG A 549 11.83 21.52 4.05
C ARG A 549 11.61 22.64 5.05
N TYR A 550 10.45 23.27 4.94
CA TYR A 550 10.07 24.40 5.75
C TYR A 550 8.66 24.19 6.30
N THR A 551 8.50 24.32 7.62
CA THR A 551 7.20 24.26 8.28
C THR A 551 6.54 25.64 8.23
N LEU A 552 5.36 25.72 7.62
CA LEU A 552 4.59 26.95 7.52
C LEU A 552 4.10 27.40 8.89
N SER A 553 4.17 28.71 9.14
CA SER A 553 3.87 29.28 10.45
C SER A 553 2.43 29.00 10.90
N SER A 554 2.26 28.64 12.18
CA SER A 554 0.97 28.54 12.86
C SER A 554 0.57 29.81 13.62
N ALA A 555 1.35 30.90 13.50
CA ALA A 555 1.17 32.09 14.33
C ALA A 555 -0.20 32.80 14.17
N LEU A 556 -0.88 32.60 13.04
CA LEU A 556 -2.19 33.18 12.78
C LEU A 556 -3.36 32.27 13.20
N VAL A 557 -3.11 31.04 13.67
CA VAL A 557 -4.18 30.13 14.13
C VAL A 557 -4.94 30.77 15.28
N GLY A 558 -6.27 30.79 15.17
CA GLY A 558 -7.16 31.45 16.14
C GLY A 558 -7.36 32.94 15.91
N THR A 559 -6.70 33.55 14.92
CA THR A 559 -6.96 34.95 14.53
C THR A 559 -8.32 35.07 13.87
N VAL A 560 -9.12 36.03 14.34
CA VAL A 560 -10.44 36.37 13.81
C VAL A 560 -10.41 37.82 13.34
N LEU A 561 -10.81 38.05 12.08
CA LEU A 561 -10.96 39.38 11.51
C LEU A 561 -12.18 40.09 12.12
N SER A 562 -12.21 41.41 12.04
CA SER A 562 -13.32 42.26 12.49
C SER A 562 -14.64 41.96 11.77
N ASP A 563 -14.58 41.40 10.55
CA ASP A 563 -15.76 40.92 9.83
C ASP A 563 -16.21 39.52 10.25
N GLY A 564 -15.45 38.81 11.09
CA GLY A 564 -15.78 37.49 11.64
C GLY A 564 -15.19 36.31 10.87
N ARG A 565 -14.44 36.53 9.79
CA ARG A 565 -13.66 35.46 9.14
C ARG A 565 -12.46 35.08 9.99
N VAL A 566 -12.10 33.80 9.98
CA VAL A 566 -10.93 33.26 10.67
C VAL A 566 -9.83 32.89 9.70
N PHE A 567 -8.61 32.82 10.20
CA PHE A 567 -7.49 32.26 9.45
C PHE A 567 -7.74 30.77 9.17
N ILE A 568 -7.74 30.36 7.90
CA ILE A 568 -7.98 28.97 7.49
C ILE A 568 -6.73 28.27 6.95
N GLY A 569 -5.67 29.01 6.62
CA GLY A 569 -4.44 28.44 6.08
C GLY A 569 -3.68 29.41 5.19
N TRP A 570 -2.68 28.89 4.48
CA TRP A 570 -1.80 29.61 3.59
C TRP A 570 -2.06 29.25 2.12
N LYS A 571 -1.76 30.18 1.22
CA LYS A 571 -1.80 29.95 -0.22
C LYS A 571 -0.50 30.41 -0.87
N ASP A 572 0.12 29.57 -1.67
CA ASP A 572 1.33 29.94 -2.41
C ASP A 572 1.02 30.82 -3.64
N SER A 573 2.05 31.25 -4.36
CA SER A 573 1.92 32.04 -5.59
C SER A 573 1.32 31.26 -6.78
N GLU A 574 1.36 29.92 -6.75
CA GLU A 574 0.78 29.06 -7.80
C GLU A 574 -0.71 28.78 -7.55
N GLY A 575 -1.18 29.10 -6.34
CA GLY A 575 -2.57 28.99 -5.91
C GLY A 575 -2.88 27.74 -5.10
N THR A 576 -1.88 26.96 -4.69
CA THR A 576 -2.02 25.79 -3.82
C THR A 576 -2.32 26.23 -2.39
N PHE A 577 -3.27 25.54 -1.75
CA PHE A 577 -3.66 25.79 -0.36
C PHE A 577 -2.98 24.82 0.60
N TYR A 578 -2.55 25.34 1.75
CA TYR A 578 -1.88 24.62 2.82
C TYR A 578 -2.52 24.97 4.16
N GLN A 579 -2.60 23.99 5.06
CA GLN A 579 -2.99 24.24 6.44
C GLN A 579 -1.84 24.88 7.24
N ALA A 580 -2.17 25.44 8.39
CA ALA A 580 -1.18 25.98 9.31
C ALA A 580 -0.33 24.84 9.90
N GLY A 581 1.00 24.98 9.90
CA GLY A 581 1.90 23.92 10.36
C GLY A 581 2.22 22.86 9.29
N ASP A 582 1.64 22.95 8.08
CA ASP A 582 2.04 22.08 6.97
C ASP A 582 3.53 22.26 6.64
N THR A 583 4.19 21.15 6.28
CA THR A 583 5.57 21.18 5.79
C THR A 583 5.60 21.22 4.27
N VAL A 584 6.38 22.15 3.71
CA VAL A 584 6.55 22.35 2.26
C VAL A 584 8.03 22.27 1.87
N ILE A 585 8.31 21.96 0.61
CA ILE A 585 9.66 22.12 0.02
C ILE A 585 9.72 23.50 -0.60
N LEU A 586 10.79 24.27 -0.36
CA LEU A 586 10.95 25.61 -0.94
C LEU A 586 11.42 25.51 -2.41
N PRO A 587 10.54 25.71 -3.42
CA PRO A 587 10.87 25.40 -4.82
C PRO A 587 11.73 26.47 -5.51
N GLY A 588 11.80 27.69 -4.96
CA GLY A 588 12.43 28.81 -5.64
C GLY A 588 13.06 29.81 -4.68
N LEU A 589 13.71 30.83 -5.27
CA LEU A 589 14.44 31.87 -4.54
C LEU A 589 13.53 32.74 -3.66
N PHE A 590 12.27 32.92 -4.06
CA PHE A 590 11.29 33.74 -3.36
C PHE A 590 9.99 32.96 -3.16
N ASN A 591 9.69 32.59 -1.93
CA ASN A 591 8.50 31.80 -1.59
C ASN A 591 7.54 32.69 -0.81
N VAL A 592 6.37 32.97 -1.39
CA VAL A 592 5.37 33.85 -0.78
C VAL A 592 4.14 33.03 -0.39
N TYR A 593 3.78 33.07 0.89
CA TYR A 593 2.59 32.42 1.43
C TYR A 593 1.59 33.48 1.91
N THR A 594 0.45 33.54 1.24
CA THR A 594 -0.61 34.52 1.51
C THR A 594 -1.67 33.91 2.41
N ALA A 595 -1.93 34.53 3.56
CA ALA A 595 -2.96 34.10 4.49
C ALA A 595 -4.33 34.06 3.82
N GLN A 596 -5.07 32.97 4.03
CA GLN A 596 -6.43 32.79 3.56
C GLN A 596 -7.40 32.92 4.72
N TRP A 597 -8.49 33.64 4.48
CA TRP A 597 -9.52 33.96 5.46
C TRP A 597 -10.84 33.36 5.04
N GLY A 598 -11.42 32.53 5.89
CA GLY A 598 -12.71 31.89 5.67
C GLY A 598 -13.54 31.93 6.94
N TRP A 599 -14.84 31.74 6.82
CA TRP A 599 -15.70 31.61 8.00
C TRP A 599 -15.36 30.30 8.70
N SER A 600 -15.21 30.32 10.03
CA SER A 600 -14.72 29.15 10.77
C SER A 600 -15.59 27.92 10.50
N SER A 601 -14.96 26.85 10.04
CA SER A 601 -15.59 25.53 9.91
C SER A 601 -15.69 24.80 11.26
N LEU A 602 -15.87 25.53 12.37
CA LEU A 602 -15.97 24.97 13.73
C LEU A 602 -17.38 25.18 14.30
N SER A 603 -18.39 24.69 13.58
CA SER A 603 -19.49 23.86 14.10
C SER A 603 -20.41 23.47 12.94
N ASN A 604 -20.79 22.19 12.84
CA ASN A 604 -21.58 21.62 11.75
C ASN A 604 -23.06 22.06 11.72
N THR A 605 -23.40 23.22 12.30
CA THR A 605 -24.77 23.74 12.39
C THR A 605 -24.73 25.25 12.50
N ASP A 606 -25.31 25.95 11.53
CA ASP A 606 -25.37 27.41 11.52
C ASP A 606 -26.76 27.88 11.95
N VAL A 607 -26.83 28.91 12.79
CA VAL A 607 -28.09 29.35 13.44
C VAL A 607 -28.45 30.77 13.02
N VAL A 608 -29.72 30.98 12.69
CA VAL A 608 -30.33 32.31 12.52
C VAL A 608 -31.59 32.44 13.36
N TYR A 609 -31.72 33.55 14.10
CA TYR A 609 -32.92 33.88 14.87
C TYR A 609 -33.91 34.69 14.03
N LEU A 610 -35.17 34.26 14.05
CA LEU A 610 -36.30 34.88 13.34
C LEU A 610 -37.35 35.35 14.34
N ASP A 611 -37.69 36.64 14.27
CA ASP A 611 -38.78 37.28 15.02
C ASP A 611 -39.53 38.23 14.07
N ALA A 612 -40.73 37.84 13.63
CA ALA A 612 -41.54 38.68 12.74
C ALA A 612 -42.05 39.98 13.39
N ILE A 613 -42.09 40.03 14.72
CA ILE A 613 -42.70 41.13 15.47
C ILE A 613 -41.63 42.16 15.81
N ASP A 614 -40.52 41.69 16.40
CA ASP A 614 -39.48 42.58 16.94
C ASP A 614 -38.19 42.58 16.09
N GLY A 615 -38.05 41.65 15.14
CA GLY A 615 -36.88 41.55 14.28
C GLY A 615 -36.81 42.69 13.26
N LEU A 616 -35.62 42.89 12.70
CA LEU A 616 -35.38 43.91 11.67
C LEU A 616 -34.72 43.30 10.43
N GLU A 617 -35.02 43.84 9.25
CA GLU A 617 -34.52 43.32 7.97
C GLU A 617 -33.00 43.43 7.80
N ASN A 618 -32.40 44.42 8.47
CA ASN A 618 -30.97 44.69 8.45
C ASN A 618 -30.19 43.97 9.58
N ASN A 619 -30.85 43.20 10.43
CA ASN A 619 -30.17 42.44 11.48
C ASN A 619 -29.37 41.26 10.92
N ASN A 620 -28.34 40.83 11.67
CA ASN A 620 -27.47 39.72 11.29
C ASN A 620 -27.97 38.33 11.71
N GLY A 621 -29.03 38.27 12.51
CA GLY A 621 -29.67 37.01 12.90
C GLY A 621 -28.86 36.14 13.85
N LEU A 622 -27.76 36.63 14.42
CA LEU A 622 -26.84 35.80 15.24
C LEU A 622 -27.31 35.58 16.68
N THR A 623 -28.21 36.42 17.17
CA THR A 623 -28.78 36.33 18.52
C THR A 623 -30.29 36.63 18.49
N PRO A 624 -31.07 36.27 19.52
CA PRO A 624 -32.47 36.64 19.60
C PRO A 624 -32.71 38.15 19.58
N ALA A 625 -31.80 38.93 20.18
CA ALA A 625 -31.86 40.39 20.17
C ALA A 625 -31.56 41.00 18.80
N THR A 626 -30.86 40.25 17.94
CA THR A 626 -30.56 40.62 16.55
C THR A 626 -31.31 39.72 15.57
N ALA A 627 -32.53 39.30 15.92
CA ALA A 627 -33.35 38.47 15.05
C ALA A 627 -33.75 39.23 13.77
N VAL A 628 -33.83 38.52 12.65
CA VAL A 628 -34.37 39.06 11.40
C VAL A 628 -35.90 38.95 11.38
N ASN A 629 -36.56 39.77 10.56
CA ASN A 629 -38.03 39.83 10.51
C ASN A 629 -38.68 38.89 9.48
N THR A 630 -37.91 38.34 8.53
CA THR A 630 -38.44 37.49 7.46
C THR A 630 -37.66 36.19 7.33
N LEU A 631 -38.37 35.12 6.95
CA LEU A 631 -37.77 33.81 6.71
C LEU A 631 -36.82 33.84 5.50
N GLU A 632 -37.15 34.61 4.47
CA GLU A 632 -36.32 34.85 3.29
C GLU A 632 -34.98 35.43 3.66
N LYS A 633 -34.98 36.44 4.55
CA LYS A 633 -33.74 37.04 5.04
C LYS A 633 -32.94 36.05 5.88
N ALA A 634 -33.60 35.31 6.77
CA ALA A 634 -32.94 34.31 7.60
C ALA A 634 -32.18 33.29 6.74
N ILE A 635 -32.79 32.88 5.64
CA ILE A 635 -32.24 31.86 4.76
C ILE A 635 -31.20 32.44 3.79
N SER A 636 -31.38 33.67 3.33
CA SER A 636 -30.34 34.39 2.62
C SER A 636 -29.06 34.50 3.46
N LEU A 637 -29.18 34.70 4.77
CA LEU A 637 -28.04 34.73 5.68
C LEU A 637 -27.39 33.35 5.82
N LEU A 638 -28.18 32.28 5.96
CA LEU A 638 -27.64 30.91 5.99
C LEU A 638 -26.92 30.52 4.68
N ASN A 639 -27.50 30.87 3.53
CA ASN A 639 -26.89 30.62 2.22
C ASN A 639 -25.57 31.38 2.01
N GLY A 640 -25.43 32.55 2.63
CA GLY A 640 -24.21 33.36 2.58
C GLY A 640 -23.03 32.80 3.38
N ARG A 641 -23.25 31.84 4.28
CA ARG A 641 -22.25 31.33 5.26
C ARG A 641 -21.41 30.14 4.78
N GLY A 642 -21.48 29.77 3.49
CA GLY A 642 -20.59 28.76 2.89
C GLY A 642 -21.12 27.32 2.96
N LYS A 643 -20.22 26.31 2.96
CA LYS A 643 -20.60 24.89 2.91
C LYS A 643 -21.07 24.40 4.29
N ILE A 644 -22.33 24.63 4.64
CA ILE A 644 -22.98 24.09 5.84
C ILE A 644 -23.73 22.76 5.54
N THR A 645 -23.75 21.82 6.49
CA THR A 645 -24.46 20.52 6.37
C THR A 645 -25.96 20.67 6.66
N ALA A 646 -26.32 21.52 7.63
CA ALA A 646 -27.69 21.92 7.94
C ALA A 646 -27.73 23.34 8.54
N GLY A 647 -28.77 24.12 8.20
CA GLY A 647 -29.02 25.44 8.77
C GLY A 647 -30.25 25.45 9.69
N TYR A 648 -30.16 26.09 10.85
CA TYR A 648 -31.25 26.22 11.82
C TYR A 648 -31.82 27.62 11.80
N VAL A 649 -33.15 27.72 11.73
CA VAL A 649 -33.88 28.96 11.97
C VAL A 649 -34.63 28.83 13.29
N TYR A 650 -34.21 29.59 14.30
CA TYR A 650 -34.87 29.62 15.60
C TYR A 650 -35.97 30.68 15.63
N LEU A 651 -37.20 30.22 15.81
CA LEU A 651 -38.35 31.09 16.03
C LEU A 651 -38.31 31.64 17.46
N VAL A 652 -38.13 32.95 17.60
CA VAL A 652 -38.14 33.64 18.90
C VAL A 652 -39.59 33.77 19.41
N LYS A 653 -40.54 33.97 18.50
CA LYS A 653 -41.99 34.05 18.73
C LYS A 653 -42.77 33.23 17.69
N ASP A 654 -44.08 33.11 17.86
CA ASP A 654 -44.95 32.49 16.85
C ASP A 654 -44.82 33.23 15.52
N TYR A 655 -44.75 32.48 14.42
CA TYR A 655 -44.49 33.01 13.08
C TYR A 655 -45.60 32.58 12.12
N SER A 656 -46.17 33.53 11.39
CA SER A 656 -47.02 33.25 10.22
C SER A 656 -46.26 33.61 8.95
N HIS A 657 -46.30 32.70 7.98
CA HIS A 657 -45.76 32.89 6.65
C HIS A 657 -46.88 32.75 5.62
N THR A 658 -47.09 33.78 4.81
CA THR A 658 -48.08 33.71 3.72
C THR A 658 -47.42 33.32 2.41
N VAL A 659 -47.83 32.18 1.84
CA VAL A 659 -47.43 31.74 0.50
C VAL A 659 -48.51 32.19 -0.50
N THR A 660 -48.15 33.10 -1.40
CA THR A 660 -48.99 33.47 -2.55
C THR A 660 -48.72 32.54 -3.73
N GLY A 661 -49.75 31.83 -4.20
CA GLY A 661 -49.67 31.03 -5.43
C GLY A 661 -49.64 31.91 -6.69
N SER A 662 -49.00 31.42 -7.76
CA SER A 662 -49.19 31.96 -9.10
C SER A 662 -50.27 31.17 -9.84
N SER A 663 -51.02 31.81 -10.74
CA SER A 663 -52.10 31.19 -11.51
C SER A 663 -51.58 30.03 -12.36
N GLY A 664 -51.75 28.81 -11.86
CA GLY A 664 -51.18 27.60 -12.46
C GLY A 664 -50.93 26.44 -11.50
N GLY A 665 -51.21 26.59 -10.20
CA GLY A 665 -51.16 25.49 -9.23
C GLY A 665 -49.75 25.16 -8.69
N ASN A 666 -48.74 25.95 -9.03
CA ASN A 666 -47.41 25.83 -8.45
C ASN A 666 -47.23 26.88 -7.35
N PHE A 667 -47.06 26.42 -6.11
CA PHE A 667 -46.58 27.25 -5.01
C PHE A 667 -45.13 27.64 -5.27
N THR A 668 -44.72 28.84 -4.84
CA THR A 668 -43.31 29.22 -4.84
C THR A 668 -42.54 28.24 -3.96
N SER A 669 -41.86 27.26 -4.57
CA SER A 669 -40.88 26.46 -3.88
C SER A 669 -39.76 27.39 -3.47
N PHE A 670 -39.44 27.44 -2.19
CA PHE A 670 -38.22 28.11 -1.82
C PHE A 670 -37.02 27.40 -2.46
N PRO A 671 -36.16 28.10 -3.22
CA PRO A 671 -35.00 27.47 -3.81
C PRO A 671 -33.96 27.22 -2.72
N TYR A 672 -33.96 26.01 -2.16
CA TYR A 672 -32.92 25.57 -1.23
C TYR A 672 -32.15 24.41 -1.83
N THR A 673 -30.83 24.51 -1.77
CA THR A 673 -29.93 23.45 -2.19
C THR A 673 -29.56 22.50 -1.04
N ARG A 674 -30.09 22.71 0.19
CA ARG A 674 -29.66 22.02 1.44
C ARG A 674 -30.77 21.90 2.50
N HIS A 675 -30.58 21.05 3.52
CA HIS A 675 -31.51 20.85 4.65
C HIS A 675 -31.59 22.08 5.59
N ILE A 676 -32.80 22.60 5.81
CA ILE A 676 -33.10 23.68 6.76
C ILE A 676 -34.04 23.15 7.85
N ILE A 677 -33.70 23.41 9.11
CA ILE A 677 -34.48 22.98 10.27
C ILE A 677 -35.07 24.22 10.96
N LEU A 678 -36.41 24.31 10.98
CA LEU A 678 -37.15 25.32 11.73
C LEU A 678 -37.47 24.77 13.11
N THR A 679 -37.13 25.51 14.17
CA THR A 679 -37.31 25.05 15.54
C THR A 679 -37.52 26.23 16.51
N SER A 680 -38.05 25.98 17.70
CA SER A 680 -38.34 27.03 18.69
C SER A 680 -37.09 27.44 19.48
N TYR A 681 -36.90 28.75 19.66
CA TYR A 681 -35.94 29.25 20.64
C TYR A 681 -36.51 29.07 22.06
N ALA A 682 -35.85 28.25 22.88
CA ALA A 682 -36.23 27.83 24.24
C ALA A 682 -37.28 26.70 24.33
N THR A 683 -37.48 26.20 25.56
CA THR A 683 -38.27 24.99 25.90
C THR A 683 -39.78 25.08 25.61
N GLY A 684 -40.28 26.25 25.19
CA GLY A 684 -41.67 26.45 24.79
C GLY A 684 -41.85 26.23 23.29
N LYS A 685 -42.79 25.36 22.91
CA LYS A 685 -43.18 25.17 21.50
C LYS A 685 -43.66 26.50 20.90
N LYS A 686 -43.17 26.85 19.71
CA LYS A 686 -43.67 27.97 18.89
C LYS A 686 -44.47 27.43 17.72
N SER A 687 -45.48 28.19 17.32
CA SER A 687 -46.33 27.85 16.18
C SER A 687 -45.77 28.45 14.90
N LEU A 688 -45.61 27.60 13.88
CA LEU A 688 -45.42 28.03 12.49
C LEU A 688 -46.78 27.89 11.78
N THR A 689 -47.36 29.01 11.38
CA THR A 689 -48.59 29.04 10.57
C THR A 689 -48.20 29.31 9.12
N VAL A 690 -48.58 28.43 8.20
CA VAL A 690 -48.38 28.64 6.76
C VAL A 690 -49.73 28.98 6.14
N ASP A 691 -49.94 30.26 5.87
CA ASP A 691 -51.17 30.76 5.27
C ASP A 691 -51.04 30.68 3.74
N VAL A 692 -51.92 29.92 3.10
CA VAL A 692 -51.95 29.84 1.64
C VAL A 692 -52.95 30.87 1.11
N ALA A 693 -52.42 31.94 0.52
CA ALA A 693 -53.25 32.94 -0.15
C ALA A 693 -53.61 32.43 -1.56
N ALA A 694 -54.86 32.02 -1.74
CA ALA A 694 -55.44 31.80 -3.07
C ALA A 694 -55.54 33.15 -3.79
N THR A 695 -54.89 33.28 -4.94
CA THR A 695 -55.13 34.38 -5.89
C THR A 695 -55.98 33.90 -7.05
#